data_AF-A0A8C1R7H0-F1
#
_entry.id   AF-A0A8C1R7H0-F1
#
_cell.length_a   1.000
_cell.length_b   1.000
_cell.length_c   1.000
_cell.angle_alpha   90.00
_cell.angle_beta   90.00
_cell.angle_gamma   90.00
#
_symmetry.space_group_name_H-M   'P 1'
#
loop_
_entity.id
_entity.type
_entity.pdbx_description
1 polymer ?
#
loop_
_entity_poly.entity_id
_entity_poly.type
_entity_poly.pdbx_seq_one_letter_code
_entity_poly.pdbx_strand_id
1 'polypeptide(L)'
;MWCKASSRKHKRWEGDAVLVARGRTVVLKDMEGRDIGRGAGYKASELESLCEGQTLMVGGKQIEVMGVISDEDYAKGRCFQNAAVETPAETVLKAPVYRPVSKSFTKPALKGGALTDSEPEKPICKPRHDLNAPGALVMPRPTTDHQWLYNKSGSPLVDVVIDPHLTNHLRPHQKEGVVFLYECLMGMRLPGRCGAILADEMGLGKTLQCVCVLWTLLRQGPYGGRPVLKRALVVCPGSLVKNWAAEFNKWLGRERISVYTVDQDHRVEDFVSSPLCSVMVISYEMLLRSVDQLKELEFGVLICDEGHRLKNSNIKTAGALTALSCERRLILTGTPVQNDLQEFYSIIEFVNPGILGTSAAYRKIYEEPILRSRQPTCTEEERCIGEERAAELFRLTGVFTLRRTQEIINQYLSERIEWTVFCKPTELQLRLYGVLLATRPIRACLSGARTHTYTHSPHLACINALKKLCNHPGLLYNTLQEKSDEMFEDGIMELFPEGYSTGAFSTADSGKLLVLTDLLSAIQHVNRTDRYHIYNCCPTSLQTSSYLKGFHIKKLLQLLTNLINEKENVFVRVAIYTEELTTQSGKNMEQIKLNKVIYFNIFGFVKEIEEDTGRACQLGRHCDSTASFPQRVSMSELMHWRHFSGDVQSYDDIYLNHARNNITYAFQSTTSKSQTTV
;
A
#
# COMPACT_ATOMS: atom_id res chain seq x y z
N MET A 1 38.88 11.17 10.02
CA MET A 1 38.40 11.91 11.22
C MET A 1 38.68 13.40 11.08
N TRP A 2 37.95 14.28 11.80
CA TRP A 2 38.15 15.74 11.74
C TRP A 2 38.11 16.44 13.11
N CYS A 3 38.77 17.59 13.23
CA CYS A 3 38.71 18.48 14.38
C CYS A 3 38.83 19.95 13.98
N LYS A 4 38.47 20.88 14.88
CA LYS A 4 38.81 22.30 14.70
C LYS A 4 40.33 22.50 14.68
N ALA A 5 40.80 23.46 13.89
CA ALA A 5 42.22 23.78 13.79
C ALA A 5 42.80 24.10 15.18
N SER A 6 43.83 23.37 15.59
CA SER A 6 44.51 23.59 16.87
C SER A 6 45.99 23.27 16.76
N SER A 7 46.83 24.08 17.42
CA SER A 7 48.28 23.87 17.54
C SER A 7 48.68 22.92 18.68
N ARG A 8 47.71 22.30 19.38
CA ARG A 8 47.97 21.40 20.50
C ARG A 8 48.53 20.06 20.02
N LYS A 9 49.55 19.53 20.72
CA LYS A 9 50.21 18.25 20.42
C LYS A 9 49.26 17.04 20.49
N HIS A 10 48.30 17.07 21.41
CA HIS A 10 47.21 16.09 21.48
C HIS A 10 45.91 16.72 20.95
N LYS A 11 45.42 16.18 19.84
CA LYS A 11 44.17 16.64 19.21
C LYS A 11 42.99 15.89 19.80
N ARG A 12 41.90 16.61 20.05
CA ARG A 12 40.60 16.02 20.39
C ARG A 12 39.79 15.97 19.10
N TRP A 13 39.64 14.77 18.54
CA TRP A 13 38.82 14.55 17.35
C TRP A 13 37.34 14.78 17.66
N GLU A 14 36.64 15.49 16.77
CA GLU A 14 35.21 15.82 16.93
C GLU A 14 34.31 14.72 16.34
N GLY A 15 34.77 14.04 15.29
CA GLY A 15 34.06 12.89 14.73
C GLY A 15 34.57 12.44 13.36
N ASP A 16 33.79 11.57 12.73
CA ASP A 16 34.04 11.03 11.39
C ASP A 16 33.40 11.88 10.30
N ALA A 17 33.99 11.84 9.11
CA ALA A 17 33.58 12.61 7.95
C ALA A 17 34.12 11.97 6.66
N VAL A 18 33.38 12.13 5.57
CA VAL A 18 33.75 11.69 4.22
C VAL A 18 34.32 12.89 3.45
N LEU A 19 35.55 12.76 2.96
CA LEU A 19 36.18 13.75 2.11
C LEU A 19 35.93 13.39 0.64
N VAL A 20 35.25 14.27 -0.09
CA VAL A 20 34.98 14.10 -1.53
C VAL A 20 35.87 15.05 -2.31
N ALA A 21 36.82 14.51 -3.08
CA ALA A 21 37.71 15.26 -3.95
C ALA A 21 37.18 15.25 -5.39
N ARG A 22 37.02 16.42 -6.01
CA ARG A 22 36.64 16.59 -7.42
C ARG A 22 37.61 17.55 -8.08
N GLY A 23 38.56 17.01 -8.85
CA GLY A 23 39.61 17.80 -9.51
C GLY A 23 40.43 18.60 -8.50
N ARG A 24 40.26 19.93 -8.50
CA ARG A 24 40.98 20.85 -7.58
C ARG A 24 40.14 21.32 -6.38
N THR A 25 38.95 20.75 -6.21
CA THR A 25 38.01 21.10 -5.14
C THR A 25 37.80 19.92 -4.22
N VAL A 26 37.66 20.20 -2.93
CA VAL A 26 37.35 19.19 -1.91
C VAL A 26 36.18 19.66 -1.08
N VAL A 27 35.27 18.72 -0.78
CA VAL A 27 34.12 18.93 0.09
C VAL A 27 34.19 17.90 1.20
N LEU A 28 34.20 18.37 2.44
CA LEU A 28 34.15 17.53 3.62
C LEU A 28 32.70 17.40 4.07
N LYS A 29 32.19 16.18 4.15
CA LYS A 29 30.82 15.86 4.58
C LYS A 29 30.82 15.12 5.91
N ASP A 30 29.94 15.48 6.83
CA ASP A 30 29.73 14.70 8.06
C ASP A 30 29.02 13.36 7.78
N MET A 31 28.87 12.51 8.81
CA MET A 31 28.15 11.22 8.69
C MET A 31 26.65 11.40 8.43
N GLU A 32 26.10 12.61 8.59
CA GLU A 32 24.72 12.95 8.21
C GLU A 32 24.63 13.48 6.75
N GLY A 33 25.75 13.45 6.01
CA GLY A 33 25.84 13.91 4.62
C GLY A 33 25.82 15.43 4.45
N ARG A 34 25.98 16.22 5.51
CA ARG A 34 26.05 17.69 5.46
C ARG A 34 27.46 18.16 5.16
N ASP A 35 27.56 19.17 4.30
CA ASP A 35 28.82 19.82 3.99
C ASP A 35 29.31 20.63 5.21
N ILE A 36 30.40 20.16 5.82
CA ILE A 36 31.01 20.78 7.00
C ILE A 36 32.26 21.60 6.66
N GLY A 37 32.79 21.48 5.43
CA GLY A 37 33.90 22.28 4.95
C GLY A 37 34.05 22.17 3.44
N ARG A 38 34.49 23.26 2.80
CA ARG A 38 34.87 23.28 1.39
C ARG A 38 36.24 23.91 1.24
N GLY A 39 37.02 23.40 0.29
CA GLY A 39 38.29 23.97 -0.10
C GLY A 39 38.48 23.88 -1.61
N ALA A 40 39.21 24.84 -2.17
CA ALA A 40 39.55 24.89 -3.59
C ALA A 40 41.02 25.27 -3.74
N GLY A 41 41.64 24.87 -4.86
CA GLY A 41 43.02 25.24 -5.19
C GLY A 41 44.09 24.20 -4.79
N TYR A 42 43.68 22.97 -4.45
CA TYR A 42 44.61 21.87 -4.23
C TYR A 42 45.16 21.34 -5.56
N LYS A 43 46.39 20.82 -5.56
CA LYS A 43 46.92 20.12 -6.75
C LYS A 43 46.25 18.76 -6.86
N ALA A 44 45.77 18.42 -8.06
CA ALA A 44 45.11 17.13 -8.31
C ALA A 44 46.00 15.94 -7.94
N SER A 45 47.31 16.02 -8.25
CA SER A 45 48.31 15.00 -7.90
C SER A 45 48.48 14.78 -6.39
N GLU A 46 48.28 15.81 -5.56
CA GLU A 46 48.39 15.69 -4.10
C GLU A 46 47.14 15.05 -3.49
N LEU A 47 45.97 15.24 -4.11
CA LEU A 47 44.70 14.64 -3.68
C LEU A 47 44.62 13.16 -4.08
N GLU A 48 45.15 12.80 -5.26
CA GLU A 48 45.22 11.41 -5.73
C GLU A 48 46.23 10.56 -4.94
N SER A 49 47.25 11.19 -4.34
CA SER A 49 48.28 10.51 -3.51
C SER A 49 47.96 10.49 -2.02
N LEU A 50 46.72 10.79 -1.60
CA LEU A 50 46.36 10.81 -0.18
C LEU A 50 46.38 9.39 0.41
N CYS A 51 47.22 9.18 1.42
CA CYS A 51 47.35 7.91 2.15
C CYS A 51 46.83 8.00 3.58
N GLU A 52 46.56 6.85 4.19
CA GLU A 52 46.18 6.74 5.61
C GLU A 52 47.20 7.43 6.53
N GLY A 53 46.71 8.19 7.51
CA GLY A 53 47.50 8.99 8.45
C GLY A 53 47.93 10.36 7.94
N GLN A 54 47.68 10.72 6.67
CA GLN A 54 47.97 12.08 6.19
C GLN A 54 46.93 13.09 6.69
N THR A 55 47.40 14.30 7.00
CA THR A 55 46.54 15.40 7.46
C THR A 55 46.39 16.52 6.44
N LEU A 56 45.16 16.99 6.24
CA LEU A 56 44.83 18.09 5.34
C LEU A 56 44.05 19.18 6.11
N MET A 57 44.10 20.41 5.63
CA MET A 57 43.26 21.50 6.11
C MET A 57 42.15 21.78 5.09
N VAL A 58 40.88 21.70 5.49
CA VAL A 58 39.72 21.97 4.64
C VAL A 58 38.72 22.85 5.39
N GLY A 59 38.42 24.03 4.84
CA GLY A 59 37.41 24.95 5.42
C GLY A 59 37.64 25.32 6.89
N GLY A 60 38.89 25.52 7.30
CA GLY A 60 39.25 25.84 8.71
C GLY A 60 39.25 24.65 9.68
N LYS A 61 39.07 23.42 9.17
CA LYS A 61 39.13 22.17 9.94
C LYS A 61 40.35 21.36 9.53
N GLN A 62 40.94 20.68 10.51
CA GLN A 62 42.01 19.73 10.28
C GLN A 62 41.42 18.34 10.18
N ILE A 63 41.80 17.61 9.13
CA ILE A 63 41.36 16.24 8.90
C ILE A 63 42.55 15.29 8.89
N GLU A 64 42.30 14.05 9.28
CA GLU A 64 43.23 12.91 9.14
C GLU A 64 42.53 11.81 8.35
N VAL A 65 43.19 11.35 7.29
CA VAL A 65 42.70 10.31 6.39
C VAL A 65 42.83 8.96 7.08
N MET A 66 41.70 8.27 7.29
CA MET A 66 41.67 6.95 7.94
C MET A 66 41.71 5.79 6.94
N GLY A 67 41.31 6.02 5.70
CA GLY A 67 41.17 5.01 4.67
C GLY A 67 40.54 5.59 3.41
N VAL A 68 40.69 4.87 2.29
CA VAL A 68 40.05 5.22 1.02
C VAL A 68 38.72 4.48 0.91
N ILE A 69 37.68 5.20 0.49
CA ILE A 69 36.34 4.63 0.26
C ILE A 69 36.20 4.40 -1.23
N SER A 70 35.69 3.23 -1.63
CA SER A 70 35.45 2.95 -3.04
C SER A 70 34.38 3.88 -3.62
N ASP A 71 34.50 4.23 -4.91
CA ASP A 71 33.49 5.06 -5.59
C ASP A 71 32.10 4.39 -5.55
N GLU A 72 32.05 3.06 -5.59
CA GLU A 72 30.81 2.29 -5.44
C GLU A 72 30.19 2.44 -4.04
N ASP A 73 31.00 2.34 -2.97
CA ASP A 73 30.50 2.48 -1.60
C ASP A 73 30.04 3.90 -1.31
N TYR A 74 30.64 4.91 -1.96
CA TYR A 74 30.16 6.29 -1.92
C TYR A 74 28.92 6.49 -2.78
N ALA A 75 28.82 5.89 -3.97
CA ALA A 75 27.63 6.01 -4.83
C ALA A 75 26.39 5.40 -4.16
N LYS A 76 26.55 4.24 -3.51
CA LYS A 76 25.53 3.59 -2.65
C LYS A 76 25.39 4.31 -1.30
N GLY A 77 26.47 4.99 -0.88
CA GLY A 77 26.78 5.61 0.42
C GLY A 77 26.44 4.80 1.64
N ARG A 78 26.90 3.56 1.58
CA ARG A 78 27.17 2.72 2.73
C ARG A 78 28.16 3.38 3.68
N CYS A 79 29.04 4.24 3.18
CA CYS A 79 29.99 5.00 3.99
C CYS A 79 29.36 5.96 5.02
N PHE A 80 28.08 6.32 4.87
CA PHE A 80 27.36 7.16 5.83
C PHE A 80 26.54 6.34 6.84
N GLN A 81 26.50 5.01 6.70
CA GLN A 81 25.82 4.14 7.65
C GLN A 81 26.77 3.75 8.77
N ASN A 82 26.29 3.75 10.01
CA ASN A 82 27.00 3.07 11.09
C ASN A 82 27.09 1.59 10.72
N ALA A 83 28.26 0.96 10.95
CA ALA A 83 28.58 -0.43 10.61
C ALA A 83 27.64 -1.54 11.19
N ALA A 84 26.51 -1.16 11.77
CA ALA A 84 25.52 -2.06 12.38
C ALA A 84 24.56 -2.72 11.36
N VAL A 85 24.58 -2.35 10.08
CA VAL A 85 23.75 -2.99 9.03
C VAL A 85 24.62 -3.87 8.12
N GLU A 86 25.44 -4.74 8.71
CA GLU A 86 25.92 -5.92 7.99
C GLU A 86 24.75 -6.90 7.87
N THR A 87 23.98 -6.78 6.78
CA THR A 87 23.10 -7.86 6.32
C THR A 87 23.96 -8.78 5.45
N PRO A 88 23.79 -10.12 5.49
CA PRO A 88 24.71 -11.03 4.82
C PRO A 88 24.81 -10.70 3.34
N ALA A 89 26.03 -10.35 2.89
CA ALA A 89 26.34 -10.30 1.47
C ALA A 89 26.06 -11.67 0.83
N GLU A 90 25.70 -11.63 -0.45
CA GLU A 90 25.43 -12.81 -1.30
C GLU A 90 26.39 -13.95 -0.98
N THR A 91 25.84 -15.05 -0.48
CA THR A 91 26.60 -16.23 -0.12
C THR A 91 26.97 -16.96 -1.40
N VAL A 92 28.08 -16.54 -2.02
CA VAL A 92 28.84 -17.41 -2.92
C VAL A 92 29.21 -18.65 -2.10
N LEU A 93 28.70 -19.80 -2.53
CA LEU A 93 28.93 -21.12 -1.93
C LEU A 93 30.43 -21.36 -1.70
N LYS A 94 30.90 -21.19 -0.46
CA LYS A 94 32.13 -21.80 0.02
C LYS A 94 31.78 -22.85 1.06
N ALA A 95 32.24 -24.07 0.81
CA ALA A 95 32.01 -25.23 1.65
C ALA A 95 32.49 -24.97 3.10
N PRO A 96 31.74 -25.44 4.12
CA PRO A 96 32.09 -25.21 5.51
C PRO A 96 33.32 -26.03 5.90
N VAL A 97 34.33 -25.35 6.43
CA VAL A 97 35.48 -25.96 7.11
C VAL A 97 34.98 -26.52 8.45
N TYR A 98 34.96 -27.84 8.58
CA TYR A 98 34.64 -28.57 9.81
C TYR A 98 35.62 -28.17 10.93
N ARG A 99 35.12 -27.56 12.01
CA ARG A 99 35.83 -27.53 13.31
C ARG A 99 35.23 -28.60 14.24
N PRO A 100 36.04 -29.45 14.90
CA PRO A 100 35.51 -30.48 15.78
C PRO A 100 34.84 -29.86 17.00
N VAL A 101 33.63 -30.32 17.31
CA VAL A 101 32.89 -29.99 18.53
C VAL A 101 33.66 -30.51 19.74
N SER A 102 34.05 -29.64 20.66
CA SER A 102 34.59 -30.04 21.96
C SER A 102 33.49 -30.69 22.79
N LYS A 103 33.74 -31.91 23.27
CA LYS A 103 32.82 -32.63 24.17
C LYS A 103 32.71 -31.88 25.51
N SER A 104 31.48 -31.73 26.00
CA SER A 104 31.21 -31.23 27.34
C SER A 104 31.76 -32.18 28.42
N PHE A 105 32.45 -31.60 29.40
CA PHE A 105 33.03 -32.30 30.55
C PHE A 105 31.96 -33.07 31.35
N THR A 106 32.16 -34.38 31.56
CA THR A 106 31.27 -35.23 32.36
C THR A 106 31.92 -35.49 33.72
N LYS A 107 31.22 -35.21 34.83
CA LYS A 107 31.73 -35.51 36.19
C LYS A 107 31.75 -37.03 36.43
N PRO A 108 32.71 -37.58 37.20
CA PRO A 108 32.76 -39.01 37.50
C PRO A 108 31.63 -39.38 38.48
N ALA A 109 30.92 -40.45 38.19
CA ALA A 109 29.86 -40.98 39.05
C ALA A 109 30.44 -41.65 40.31
N LEU A 110 30.01 -41.18 41.48
CA LEU A 110 30.14 -41.89 42.75
C LEU A 110 29.00 -42.92 42.84
N LYS A 111 29.37 -44.21 42.95
CA LYS A 111 28.45 -45.30 43.24
C LYS A 111 27.86 -45.14 44.65
N GLY A 112 26.54 -45.19 44.75
CA GLY A 112 25.86 -45.61 45.98
C GLY A 112 24.57 -44.85 46.28
N GLY A 113 23.45 -45.58 46.34
CA GLY A 113 22.21 -45.11 46.98
C GLY A 113 21.03 -45.01 46.03
N ALA A 114 20.26 -46.10 45.96
CA ALA A 114 18.92 -46.09 45.39
C ALA A 114 17.99 -45.26 46.29
N LEU A 115 17.47 -44.15 45.77
CA LEU A 115 16.21 -43.54 46.20
C LEU A 115 15.51 -43.01 44.96
N THR A 116 14.30 -43.50 44.75
CA THR A 116 13.36 -43.13 43.71
C THR A 116 12.82 -41.73 43.98
N ASP A 117 13.47 -40.71 43.43
CA ASP A 117 12.83 -39.42 43.20
C ASP A 117 12.34 -39.41 41.75
N SER A 118 11.03 -39.56 41.58
CA SER A 118 10.36 -39.25 40.33
C SER A 118 10.56 -37.76 40.04
N GLU A 119 11.55 -37.43 39.21
CA GLU A 119 11.63 -36.11 38.60
C GLU A 119 10.27 -35.80 37.96
N PRO A 120 9.65 -34.63 38.21
CA PRO A 120 8.44 -34.25 37.49
C PRO A 120 8.80 -34.23 36.00
N GLU A 121 8.11 -35.07 35.21
CA GLU A 121 8.31 -35.16 33.76
C GLU A 121 8.38 -33.75 33.17
N LYS A 122 9.55 -33.36 32.66
CA LYS A 122 9.69 -32.10 31.91
C LYS A 122 8.65 -32.14 30.79
N PRO A 123 7.77 -31.13 30.66
CA PRO A 123 6.70 -31.17 29.68
C PRO A 123 7.32 -31.40 28.30
N ILE A 124 6.95 -32.51 27.69
CA ILE A 124 7.40 -32.89 26.36
C ILE A 124 6.92 -31.79 25.41
N CYS A 125 7.82 -30.87 25.06
CA CYS A 125 7.56 -29.74 24.20
C CYS A 125 7.47 -30.22 22.74
N LYS A 126 6.36 -30.89 22.41
CA LYS A 126 6.04 -31.30 21.04
C LYS A 126 5.44 -30.12 20.27
N PRO A 127 5.68 -30.04 18.94
CA PRO A 127 4.97 -29.13 18.06
C PRO A 127 3.45 -29.28 18.23
N ARG A 128 2.72 -28.18 18.13
CA ARG A 128 1.26 -28.19 18.30
C ARG A 128 0.54 -28.96 17.20
N HIS A 129 1.09 -28.94 15.99
CA HIS A 129 0.57 -29.64 14.82
C HIS A 129 1.64 -30.59 14.27
N ASP A 130 1.20 -31.60 13.53
CA ASP A 130 2.09 -32.62 12.94
C ASP A 130 2.98 -32.01 11.85
N LEU A 131 4.27 -32.32 11.91
CA LEU A 131 5.28 -31.88 10.96
C LEU A 131 5.19 -32.63 9.63
N ASN A 132 4.74 -33.88 9.65
CA ASN A 132 4.76 -34.77 8.49
C ASN A 132 3.42 -34.83 7.76
N ALA A 133 2.43 -34.04 8.20
CA ALA A 133 1.14 -33.97 7.53
C ALA A 133 1.30 -33.42 6.09
N PRO A 134 0.56 -33.96 5.10
CA PRO A 134 0.66 -33.51 3.73
C PRO A 134 0.26 -32.03 3.62
N GLY A 135 1.15 -31.20 3.10
CA GLY A 135 0.92 -29.76 2.96
C GLY A 135 1.17 -28.92 4.22
N ALA A 136 1.75 -29.50 5.28
CA ALA A 136 2.16 -28.77 6.48
C ALA A 136 3.14 -27.64 6.13
N LEU A 137 2.89 -26.44 6.67
CA LEU A 137 3.76 -25.29 6.51
C LEU A 137 4.52 -25.05 7.81
N VAL A 138 5.78 -25.49 7.83
CA VAL A 138 6.68 -25.34 8.97
C VAL A 138 7.40 -23.99 8.88
N MET A 139 7.39 -23.23 9.98
CA MET A 139 8.07 -21.94 10.05
C MET A 139 9.58 -22.11 10.20
N PRO A 140 10.39 -21.13 9.73
CA PRO A 140 11.84 -21.14 9.90
C PRO A 140 12.26 -21.22 11.38
N ARG A 141 13.31 -21.98 11.65
CA ARG A 141 13.91 -22.05 13.00
C ARG A 141 14.78 -20.81 13.26
N PRO A 142 14.76 -20.26 14.50
CA PRO A 142 15.64 -19.16 14.87
C PRO A 142 17.12 -19.56 14.84
N THR A 143 17.97 -18.66 14.33
CA THR A 143 19.44 -18.82 14.29
C THR A 143 20.04 -18.77 15.70
N THR A 144 21.31 -19.18 15.86
CA THR A 144 22.02 -19.12 17.15
C THR A 144 22.09 -17.70 17.72
N ASP A 145 22.32 -16.71 16.87
CA ASP A 145 22.41 -15.30 17.28
C ASP A 145 21.04 -14.78 17.74
N HIS A 146 19.97 -15.20 17.07
CA HIS A 146 18.59 -14.91 17.49
C HIS A 146 18.28 -15.54 18.85
N GLN A 147 18.66 -16.80 19.05
CA GLN A 147 18.49 -17.50 20.32
C GLN A 147 19.22 -16.81 21.46
N TRP A 148 20.42 -16.26 21.21
CA TRP A 148 21.15 -15.50 22.22
C TRP A 148 20.39 -14.25 22.68
N LEU A 149 19.75 -13.52 21.75
CA LEU A 149 18.96 -12.33 22.09
C LEU A 149 17.64 -12.67 22.80
N TYR A 150 16.89 -13.63 22.26
CA TYR A 150 15.48 -13.84 22.59
C TYR A 150 15.21 -15.06 23.50
N ASN A 151 16.12 -16.04 23.56
CA ASN A 151 15.97 -17.25 24.39
C ASN A 151 16.77 -17.17 25.70
N LYS A 152 16.61 -16.09 26.46
CA LYS A 152 17.32 -15.87 27.74
C LYS A 152 17.08 -16.96 28.79
N SER A 153 15.97 -17.70 28.66
CA SER A 153 15.59 -18.77 29.59
C SER A 153 16.16 -20.15 29.21
N GLY A 154 16.86 -20.28 28.07
CA GLY A 154 17.38 -21.56 27.61
C GLY A 154 16.27 -22.58 27.33
N SER A 155 15.09 -22.11 26.94
CA SER A 155 13.94 -22.98 26.64
C SER A 155 14.24 -23.88 25.44
N PRO A 156 13.73 -25.13 25.42
CA PRO A 156 13.92 -26.02 24.29
C PRO A 156 13.27 -25.44 23.03
N LEU A 157 13.93 -25.64 21.89
CA LEU A 157 13.41 -25.21 20.61
C LEU A 157 12.31 -26.18 20.14
N VAL A 158 11.18 -25.62 19.72
CA VAL A 158 10.01 -26.35 19.20
C VAL A 158 9.71 -25.85 17.80
N ASP A 159 9.41 -26.76 16.89
CA ASP A 159 8.96 -26.39 15.54
C ASP A 159 7.57 -25.74 15.60
N VAL A 160 7.44 -24.60 14.92
CA VAL A 160 6.17 -23.90 14.77
C VAL A 160 5.57 -24.30 13.43
N VAL A 161 4.38 -24.87 13.46
CA VAL A 161 3.66 -25.34 12.27
C VAL A 161 2.36 -24.57 12.18
N ILE A 162 2.04 -24.02 11.01
CA ILE A 162 0.77 -23.32 10.80
C ILE A 162 -0.39 -24.31 10.96
N ASP A 163 -1.50 -23.83 11.53
CA ASP A 163 -2.73 -24.62 11.66
C ASP A 163 -3.16 -25.18 10.29
N PRO A 164 -3.23 -26.52 10.12
CA PRO A 164 -3.59 -27.14 8.84
C PRO A 164 -4.92 -26.64 8.27
N HIS A 165 -5.86 -26.24 9.13
CA HIS A 165 -7.11 -25.64 8.68
C HIS A 165 -6.87 -24.39 7.83
N LEU A 166 -5.95 -23.52 8.25
CA LEU A 166 -5.59 -22.32 7.50
C LEU A 166 -4.70 -22.65 6.31
N THR A 167 -3.71 -23.54 6.49
CA THR A 167 -2.73 -23.86 5.44
C THR A 167 -3.38 -24.41 4.17
N ASN A 168 -4.49 -25.15 4.30
CA ASN A 168 -5.26 -25.69 3.17
C ASN A 168 -5.92 -24.60 2.32
N HIS A 169 -6.19 -23.43 2.88
CA HIS A 169 -6.78 -22.29 2.18
C HIS A 169 -5.73 -21.32 1.60
N LEU A 170 -4.47 -21.40 2.05
CA LEU A 170 -3.40 -20.51 1.58
C LEU A 170 -2.88 -20.92 0.19
N ARG A 171 -2.75 -19.93 -0.68
CA ARG A 171 -2.04 -20.03 -1.98
C ARG A 171 -0.52 -19.91 -1.81
N PRO A 172 0.29 -20.34 -2.79
CA PRO A 172 1.75 -20.32 -2.69
C PRO A 172 2.32 -18.97 -2.26
N HIS A 173 1.90 -17.87 -2.90
CA HIS A 173 2.32 -16.52 -2.50
C HIS A 173 1.86 -16.20 -1.08
N GLN A 174 0.66 -16.58 -0.67
CA GLN A 174 0.20 -16.34 0.70
C GLN A 174 1.03 -17.12 1.73
N LYS A 175 1.46 -18.34 1.41
CA LYS A 175 2.37 -19.13 2.27
C LYS A 175 3.72 -18.44 2.44
N GLU A 176 4.31 -17.96 1.35
CA GLU A 176 5.55 -17.16 1.39
C GLU A 176 5.38 -15.88 2.20
N GLY A 177 4.25 -15.20 2.05
CA GLY A 177 3.95 -13.98 2.81
C GLY A 177 3.77 -14.23 4.30
N VAL A 178 3.14 -15.35 4.68
CA VAL A 178 3.03 -15.78 6.09
C VAL A 178 4.41 -16.07 6.67
N VAL A 179 5.28 -16.78 5.93
CA VAL A 179 6.66 -17.04 6.36
C VAL A 179 7.43 -15.73 6.53
N PHE A 180 7.37 -14.84 5.54
CA PHE A 180 8.02 -13.53 5.58
C PHE A 180 7.58 -12.71 6.81
N LEU A 181 6.28 -12.61 7.03
CA LEU A 181 5.71 -11.89 8.16
C LEU A 181 6.14 -12.51 9.50
N TYR A 182 6.18 -13.84 9.60
CA TYR A 182 6.67 -14.53 10.79
C TYR A 182 8.14 -14.20 11.06
N GLU A 183 9.02 -14.28 10.07
CA GLU A 183 10.45 -13.96 10.24
C GLU A 183 10.68 -12.50 10.66
N CYS A 184 9.94 -11.56 10.08
CA CYS A 184 10.02 -10.14 10.46
C CYS A 184 9.51 -9.90 11.88
N LEU A 185 8.31 -10.38 12.24
CA LEU A 185 7.70 -10.14 13.56
C LEU A 185 8.43 -10.87 14.69
N MET A 186 9.16 -11.94 14.36
CA MET A 186 10.04 -12.61 15.31
C MET A 186 11.42 -11.95 15.43
N GLY A 187 11.77 -10.98 14.59
CA GLY A 187 13.09 -10.35 14.58
C GLY A 187 14.19 -11.26 14.02
N MET A 188 13.84 -12.24 13.17
CA MET A 188 14.79 -13.17 12.56
C MET A 188 15.51 -12.55 11.35
N ARG A 189 14.83 -11.64 10.62
CA ARG A 189 15.45 -10.93 9.48
C ARG A 189 16.31 -9.75 9.92
N LEU A 190 15.88 -9.04 10.95
CA LEU A 190 16.58 -7.89 11.53
C LEU A 190 16.67 -8.07 13.05
N PRO A 191 17.86 -8.42 13.58
CA PRO A 191 18.05 -8.58 15.02
C PRO A 191 17.65 -7.32 15.79
N GLY A 192 16.82 -7.47 16.83
CA GLY A 192 16.36 -6.36 17.66
C GLY A 192 15.24 -5.50 17.03
N ARG A 193 14.74 -5.86 15.84
CA ARG A 193 13.70 -5.13 15.11
C ARG A 193 12.62 -6.07 14.61
N CYS A 194 11.39 -5.85 15.07
CA CYS A 194 10.28 -6.77 14.83
C CYS A 194 9.17 -6.17 13.96
N GLY A 195 9.54 -5.27 13.04
CA GLY A 195 8.61 -4.57 12.16
C GLY A 195 8.55 -5.15 10.74
N ALA A 196 7.37 -5.11 10.12
CA ALA A 196 7.12 -5.60 8.76
C ALA A 196 6.15 -4.70 7.97
N ILE A 197 6.34 -4.63 6.65
CA ILE A 197 5.44 -3.95 5.71
C ILE A 197 5.00 -4.96 4.65
N LEU A 198 3.69 -5.24 4.61
CA LEU A 198 3.07 -6.01 3.54
C LEU A 198 2.41 -5.05 2.55
N ALA A 199 3.14 -4.77 1.47
CA ALA A 199 2.77 -3.87 0.38
C ALA A 199 2.24 -4.64 -0.86
N ASP A 200 1.69 -5.84 -0.65
CA ASP A 200 0.99 -6.61 -1.67
C ASP A 200 -0.16 -5.81 -2.29
N GLU A 201 -0.30 -5.90 -3.60
CA GLU A 201 -1.45 -5.33 -4.30
C GLU A 201 -2.78 -5.86 -3.76
N MET A 202 -3.82 -5.06 -3.96
CA MET A 202 -5.15 -5.34 -3.43
C MET A 202 -5.70 -6.61 -4.07
N GLY A 203 -6.40 -7.45 -3.28
CA GLY A 203 -6.88 -8.76 -3.73
C GLY A 203 -5.94 -9.95 -3.52
N LEU A 204 -4.67 -9.75 -3.17
CA LEU A 204 -3.76 -10.88 -2.88
C LEU A 204 -4.02 -11.58 -1.52
N GLY A 205 -5.01 -11.12 -0.76
CA GLY A 205 -5.44 -11.74 0.51
C GLY A 205 -4.55 -11.39 1.70
N LYS A 206 -4.14 -10.11 1.83
CA LYS A 206 -3.34 -9.60 2.96
C LYS A 206 -3.96 -9.92 4.33
N THR A 207 -5.27 -9.75 4.47
CA THR A 207 -6.00 -10.03 5.72
C THR A 207 -5.85 -11.49 6.14
N LEU A 208 -6.02 -12.44 5.22
CA LEU A 208 -5.83 -13.88 5.51
C LEU A 208 -4.39 -14.19 5.94
N GLN A 209 -3.40 -13.62 5.26
CA GLN A 209 -1.99 -13.76 5.65
C GLN A 209 -1.76 -13.25 7.08
N CYS A 210 -2.36 -12.10 7.45
CA CYS A 210 -2.26 -11.54 8.79
C CYS A 210 -2.96 -12.37 9.86
N VAL A 211 -4.20 -12.82 9.59
CA VAL A 211 -4.96 -13.70 10.49
C VAL A 211 -4.17 -14.97 10.77
N CYS A 212 -3.54 -15.55 9.74
CA CYS A 212 -2.72 -16.75 9.86
C CYS A 212 -1.49 -16.56 10.77
N VAL A 213 -0.73 -15.49 10.55
CA VAL A 213 0.45 -15.17 11.38
C VAL A 213 0.04 -14.82 12.81
N LEU A 214 -1.01 -14.02 12.99
CA LEU A 214 -1.54 -13.68 14.31
C LEU A 214 -1.97 -14.93 15.08
N TRP A 215 -2.75 -15.81 14.46
CA TRP A 215 -3.20 -17.05 15.08
C TRP A 215 -2.01 -17.91 15.52
N THR A 216 -1.00 -18.02 14.66
CA THR A 216 0.21 -18.77 14.94
C THR A 216 0.95 -18.20 16.15
N LEU A 217 1.17 -16.89 16.18
CA LEU A 217 1.90 -16.21 17.26
C LEU A 217 1.09 -16.17 18.58
N LEU A 218 -0.24 -16.19 18.54
CA LEU A 218 -1.13 -16.26 19.70
C LEU A 218 -1.22 -17.68 20.31
N ARG A 219 -0.83 -18.72 19.56
CA ARG A 219 -1.00 -20.12 20.00
C ARG A 219 0.32 -20.89 20.14
N GLN A 220 1.36 -20.44 19.45
CA GLN A 220 2.63 -21.14 19.33
C GLN A 220 3.80 -20.16 19.34
N GLY A 221 4.98 -20.68 19.60
CA GLY A 221 6.24 -19.98 19.54
C GLY A 221 7.41 -20.96 19.57
N PRO A 222 8.57 -20.58 19.03
CA PRO A 222 9.70 -21.49 18.90
C PRO A 222 10.34 -21.83 20.27
N TYR A 223 10.15 -21.00 21.28
CA TYR A 223 10.76 -21.17 22.59
C TYR A 223 9.79 -21.84 23.57
N GLY A 224 10.02 -23.12 23.85
CA GLY A 224 9.22 -23.92 24.78
C GLY A 224 7.77 -24.14 24.34
N GLY A 225 7.45 -23.92 23.06
CA GLY A 225 6.09 -24.09 22.51
C GLY A 225 5.07 -23.07 23.03
N ARG A 226 5.52 -22.01 23.71
CA ARG A 226 4.64 -21.02 24.34
C ARG A 226 4.17 -19.97 23.33
N PRO A 227 2.95 -19.43 23.47
CA PRO A 227 2.51 -18.27 22.68
C PRO A 227 3.49 -17.11 22.75
N VAL A 228 3.81 -16.53 21.60
CA VAL A 228 4.64 -15.32 21.48
C VAL A 228 3.84 -14.09 21.89
N LEU A 229 2.55 -14.07 21.56
CA LEU A 229 1.63 -12.96 21.80
C LEU A 229 0.57 -13.33 22.82
N LYS A 230 0.20 -12.36 23.67
CA LYS A 230 -1.00 -12.45 24.52
C LYS A 230 -2.19 -11.69 23.91
N ARG A 231 -1.92 -10.49 23.41
CA ARG A 231 -2.91 -9.57 22.86
C ARG A 231 -2.41 -8.96 21.55
N ALA A 232 -3.31 -8.76 20.60
CA ALA A 232 -3.06 -8.11 19.33
C ALA A 232 -4.03 -6.94 19.12
N LEU A 233 -3.52 -5.84 18.58
CA LEU A 233 -4.31 -4.66 18.20
C LEU A 233 -4.31 -4.51 16.69
N VAL A 234 -5.50 -4.48 16.09
CA VAL A 234 -5.71 -4.19 14.67
C VAL A 234 -6.37 -2.82 14.55
N VAL A 235 -5.69 -1.91 13.86
CA VAL A 235 -6.17 -0.55 13.58
C VAL A 235 -6.48 -0.47 12.10
N CYS A 236 -7.70 -0.09 11.76
CA CYS A 236 -8.17 -0.03 10.38
C CYS A 236 -9.10 1.18 10.15
N PRO A 237 -9.44 1.52 8.90
CA PRO A 237 -10.56 2.43 8.63
C PRO A 237 -11.85 1.98 9.32
N GLY A 238 -12.68 2.92 9.80
CA GLY A 238 -13.94 2.58 10.51
C GLY A 238 -14.88 1.65 9.73
N SER A 239 -14.86 1.73 8.40
CA SER A 239 -15.57 0.82 7.48
C SER A 239 -15.15 -0.64 7.57
N LEU A 240 -13.88 -0.88 7.90
CA LEU A 240 -13.26 -2.20 7.86
C LEU A 240 -13.28 -2.90 9.21
N VAL A 241 -13.65 -2.23 10.30
CA VAL A 241 -13.70 -2.83 11.66
C VAL A 241 -14.57 -4.08 11.67
N LYS A 242 -15.80 -3.99 11.15
CA LYS A 242 -16.72 -5.13 11.06
C LYS A 242 -16.23 -6.20 10.08
N ASN A 243 -15.58 -5.79 8.99
CA ASN A 243 -15.02 -6.70 8.00
C ASN A 243 -13.88 -7.55 8.60
N TRP A 244 -12.97 -6.94 9.37
CA TRP A 244 -11.91 -7.64 10.07
C TRP A 244 -12.47 -8.70 11.03
N ALA A 245 -13.48 -8.34 11.83
CA ALA A 245 -14.15 -9.31 12.71
C ALA A 245 -14.84 -10.45 11.91
N ALA A 246 -15.45 -10.14 10.77
CA ALA A 246 -16.03 -11.14 9.89
C ALA A 246 -14.97 -12.09 9.30
N GLU A 247 -13.81 -11.59 8.88
CA GLU A 247 -12.70 -12.39 8.35
C GLU A 247 -12.10 -13.31 9.42
N PHE A 248 -11.89 -12.84 10.65
CA PHE A 248 -11.48 -13.72 11.75
C PHE A 248 -12.50 -14.85 11.98
N ASN A 249 -13.79 -14.52 12.01
CA ASN A 249 -14.85 -15.51 12.17
C ASN A 249 -14.94 -16.50 11.00
N LYS A 250 -14.70 -16.04 9.77
CA LYS A 250 -14.72 -16.86 8.55
C LYS A 250 -13.61 -17.89 8.54
N TRP A 251 -12.39 -17.51 8.92
CA TRP A 251 -11.20 -18.39 8.81
C TRP A 251 -10.90 -19.21 10.06
N LEU A 252 -11.31 -18.75 11.24
CA LEU A 252 -11.03 -19.44 12.51
C LEU A 252 -12.29 -19.90 13.22
N GLY A 253 -13.47 -19.36 12.89
CA GLY A 253 -14.70 -19.62 13.63
C GLY A 253 -14.72 -18.92 15.01
N ARG A 254 -15.94 -18.71 15.53
CA ARG A 254 -16.16 -18.08 16.85
C ARG A 254 -15.66 -18.93 18.02
N GLU A 255 -15.49 -20.23 17.82
CA GLU A 255 -15.02 -21.16 18.85
C GLU A 255 -13.51 -21.09 19.09
N ARG A 256 -12.72 -20.75 18.06
CA ARG A 256 -11.25 -20.73 18.16
C ARG A 256 -10.72 -19.37 18.62
N ILE A 257 -11.38 -18.28 18.24
CA ILE A 257 -10.94 -16.93 18.54
C ILE A 257 -12.13 -16.01 18.83
N SER A 258 -12.01 -15.23 19.90
CA SER A 258 -12.93 -14.13 20.19
C SER A 258 -12.24 -12.81 19.81
N VAL A 259 -12.92 -12.03 18.96
CA VAL A 259 -12.46 -10.73 18.48
C VAL A 259 -13.35 -9.66 19.08
N TYR A 260 -12.71 -8.65 19.69
CA TYR A 260 -13.39 -7.51 20.26
C TYR A 260 -13.35 -6.32 19.31
N THR A 261 -14.51 -5.86 18.86
CA THR A 261 -14.63 -4.67 18.00
C THR A 261 -15.00 -3.46 18.85
N VAL A 262 -14.22 -2.40 18.75
CA VAL A 262 -14.51 -1.13 19.43
C VAL A 262 -15.46 -0.32 18.55
N ASP A 263 -16.61 0.04 19.11
CA ASP A 263 -17.60 0.93 18.48
C ASP A 263 -18.10 1.96 19.51
N GLN A 264 -19.25 2.59 19.26
CA GLN A 264 -19.80 3.60 20.19
C GLN A 264 -20.39 2.97 21.45
N ASP A 265 -20.85 1.72 21.36
CA ASP A 265 -21.53 0.98 22.42
C ASP A 265 -20.54 0.10 23.21
N HIS A 266 -19.51 -0.42 22.54
CA HIS A 266 -18.46 -1.29 23.06
C HIS A 266 -17.17 -0.50 23.26
N ARG A 267 -16.87 -0.18 24.52
CA ARG A 267 -15.73 0.70 24.83
C ARG A 267 -14.44 -0.07 25.01
N VAL A 268 -13.31 0.64 25.02
CA VAL A 268 -11.98 0.03 25.20
C VAL A 268 -11.84 -0.61 26.60
N GLU A 269 -12.50 -0.05 27.61
CA GLU A 269 -12.40 -0.52 28.99
C GLU A 269 -12.96 -1.95 29.17
N ASP A 270 -14.00 -2.33 28.43
CA ASP A 270 -14.64 -3.66 28.52
C ASP A 270 -13.74 -4.78 27.98
N PHE A 271 -12.77 -4.44 27.12
CA PHE A 271 -11.77 -5.39 26.63
C PHE A 271 -10.86 -5.89 27.75
N VAL A 272 -10.55 -5.03 28.73
CA VAL A 272 -9.70 -5.40 29.88
C VAL A 272 -10.38 -6.47 30.72
N SER A 273 -11.68 -6.31 30.91
CA SER A 273 -12.56 -7.24 31.64
C SER A 273 -12.82 -8.56 30.90
N SER A 274 -12.42 -8.66 29.63
CA SER A 274 -12.69 -9.80 28.76
C SER A 274 -11.41 -10.61 28.47
N PRO A 275 -10.97 -11.50 29.39
CA PRO A 275 -9.72 -12.27 29.23
C PRO A 275 -9.76 -13.26 28.06
N LEU A 276 -10.96 -13.59 27.56
CA LEU A 276 -11.17 -14.49 26.43
C LEU A 276 -10.91 -13.82 25.06
N CYS A 277 -10.85 -12.49 25.02
CA CYS A 277 -10.61 -11.73 23.79
C CYS A 277 -9.12 -11.44 23.63
N SER A 278 -8.47 -12.15 22.70
CA SER A 278 -7.03 -11.95 22.43
C SER A 278 -6.77 -10.90 21.34
N VAL A 279 -7.79 -10.52 20.56
CA VAL A 279 -7.65 -9.57 19.44
C VAL A 279 -8.64 -8.43 19.63
N MET A 280 -8.15 -7.19 19.57
CA MET A 280 -8.95 -5.98 19.49
C MET A 280 -8.87 -5.40 18.08
N VAL A 281 -10.01 -5.00 17.52
CA VAL A 281 -10.11 -4.26 16.26
C VAL A 281 -10.72 -2.89 16.56
N ILE A 282 -10.00 -1.83 16.19
CA ILE A 282 -10.41 -0.44 16.42
C ILE A 282 -10.22 0.40 15.16
N SER A 283 -11.02 1.46 15.00
CA SER A 283 -10.81 2.42 13.93
C SER A 283 -9.73 3.45 14.28
N TYR A 284 -9.08 4.04 13.26
CA TYR A 284 -8.14 5.15 13.48
C TYR A 284 -8.77 6.31 14.26
N GLU A 285 -10.04 6.62 13.99
CA GLU A 285 -10.76 7.71 14.64
C GLU A 285 -11.10 7.40 16.10
N MET A 286 -11.49 6.15 16.42
CA MET A 286 -11.73 5.74 17.81
C MET A 286 -10.44 5.62 18.61
N LEU A 287 -9.35 5.17 17.98
CA LEU A 287 -8.04 5.11 18.63
C LEU A 287 -7.60 6.47 19.14
N LEU A 288 -7.79 7.53 18.35
CA LEU A 288 -7.45 8.89 18.77
C LEU A 288 -8.27 9.38 19.97
N ARG A 289 -9.53 8.92 20.11
CA ARG A 289 -10.40 9.28 21.24
C ARG A 289 -10.07 8.54 22.51
N SER A 290 -9.50 7.34 22.40
CA SER A 290 -9.27 6.43 23.52
C SER A 290 -7.79 6.05 23.68
N VAL A 291 -6.88 6.91 23.23
CA VAL A 291 -5.44 6.62 23.25
C VAL A 291 -4.91 6.45 24.67
N ASP A 292 -5.45 7.18 25.64
CA ASP A 292 -4.98 7.13 27.02
C ASP A 292 -5.35 5.79 27.69
N GLN A 293 -6.55 5.27 27.44
CA GLN A 293 -6.91 3.91 27.86
C GLN A 293 -6.07 2.83 27.17
N LEU A 294 -5.76 3.02 25.88
CA LEU A 294 -4.95 2.04 25.14
C LEU A 294 -3.49 1.98 25.61
N LYS A 295 -2.93 3.07 26.14
CA LYS A 295 -1.58 3.09 26.71
C LYS A 295 -1.44 2.23 27.96
N GLU A 296 -2.52 2.02 28.71
CA GLU A 296 -2.53 1.15 29.89
C GLU A 296 -2.47 -0.34 29.51
N LEU A 297 -2.72 -0.67 28.23
CA LEU A 297 -2.76 -2.03 27.73
C LEU A 297 -1.46 -2.40 27.00
N GLU A 298 -0.91 -3.55 27.37
CA GLU A 298 0.23 -4.14 26.68
C GLU A 298 -0.26 -4.99 25.49
N PHE A 299 0.06 -4.56 24.28
CA PHE A 299 -0.18 -5.31 23.05
C PHE A 299 1.13 -5.86 22.51
N GLY A 300 1.17 -7.16 22.23
CA GLY A 300 2.38 -7.81 21.70
C GLY A 300 2.63 -7.50 20.22
N VAL A 301 1.58 -7.09 19.49
CA VAL A 301 1.64 -6.69 18.08
C VAL A 301 0.59 -5.64 17.75
N LEU A 302 0.99 -4.68 16.92
CA LEU A 302 0.14 -3.65 16.32
C LEU A 302 0.08 -3.85 14.81
N ILE A 303 -1.13 -3.99 14.27
CA ILE A 303 -1.39 -4.06 12.83
C ILE A 303 -2.09 -2.79 12.39
N CYS A 304 -1.52 -2.07 11.44
CA CYS A 304 -2.13 -0.91 10.81
C CYS A 304 -2.54 -1.26 9.38
N ASP A 305 -3.85 -1.41 9.18
CA ASP A 305 -4.44 -1.61 7.85
C ASP A 305 -4.61 -0.27 7.12
N GLU A 306 -4.47 -0.31 5.80
CA GLU A 306 -4.33 0.89 4.95
C GLU A 306 -3.32 1.90 5.51
N GLY A 307 -2.10 1.43 5.79
CA GLY A 307 -1.04 2.23 6.40
C GLY A 307 -0.62 3.47 5.59
N HIS A 308 -1.05 3.59 4.34
CA HIS A 308 -0.97 4.85 3.60
C HIS A 308 -1.77 5.99 4.28
N ARG A 309 -2.67 5.71 5.24
CA ARG A 309 -3.31 6.74 6.07
C ARG A 309 -2.38 7.34 7.12
N LEU A 310 -1.22 6.73 7.37
CA LEU A 310 -0.20 7.22 8.32
C LEU A 310 0.71 8.31 7.72
N LYS A 311 0.36 8.84 6.53
CA LYS A 311 1.06 9.95 5.86
C LYS A 311 1.02 11.25 6.68
N ASN A 312 1.89 12.19 6.32
CA ASN A 312 2.19 13.46 7.01
C ASN A 312 0.98 14.32 7.44
N SER A 313 -0.21 14.14 6.85
CA SER A 313 -1.44 14.83 7.27
C SER A 313 -2.00 14.37 8.63
N ASN A 314 -1.57 13.20 9.13
CA ASN A 314 -2.09 12.57 10.35
C ASN A 314 -1.03 12.43 11.47
N ILE A 315 -0.24 13.49 11.72
CA ILE A 315 0.77 13.53 12.81
C ILE A 315 0.18 13.05 14.15
N LYS A 316 -1.09 13.39 14.42
CA LYS A 316 -1.79 12.95 15.65
C LYS A 316 -1.95 11.43 15.72
N THR A 317 -2.32 10.78 14.61
CA THR A 317 -2.51 9.33 14.53
C THR A 317 -1.18 8.60 14.65
N ALA A 318 -0.17 9.04 13.90
CA ALA A 318 1.17 8.45 13.97
C ALA A 318 1.79 8.63 15.36
N GLY A 319 1.60 9.79 15.99
CA GLY A 319 2.02 10.06 17.37
C GLY A 319 1.29 9.19 18.39
N ALA A 320 -0.04 9.05 18.26
CA ALA A 320 -0.85 8.19 19.12
C ALA A 320 -0.42 6.71 19.04
N LEU A 321 -0.19 6.20 17.83
CA LEU A 321 0.26 4.82 17.61
C LEU A 321 1.68 4.60 18.12
N THR A 322 2.58 5.58 17.93
CA THR A 322 3.96 5.48 18.42
C THR A 322 4.03 5.50 19.94
N ALA A 323 3.07 6.17 20.61
CA ALA A 323 2.96 6.20 22.06
C ALA A 323 2.49 4.87 22.68
N LEU A 324 1.97 3.93 21.88
CA LEU A 324 1.60 2.59 22.36
C LEU A 324 2.84 1.72 22.55
N SER A 325 2.87 0.96 23.65
CA SER A 325 3.93 0.02 23.99
C SER A 325 3.81 -1.27 23.16
N CYS A 326 4.22 -1.20 21.89
CA CYS A 326 4.22 -2.34 20.98
C CYS A 326 5.58 -2.53 20.31
N GLU A 327 6.22 -3.68 20.59
CA GLU A 327 7.49 -4.09 19.97
C GLU A 327 7.31 -4.49 18.49
N ARG A 328 6.24 -5.22 18.18
CA ARG A 328 5.99 -5.75 16.84
C ARG A 328 4.98 -4.87 16.10
N ARG A 329 5.35 -4.41 14.91
CA ARG A 329 4.53 -3.48 14.12
C ARG A 329 4.39 -4.00 12.69
N LEU A 330 3.17 -4.18 12.24
CA LEU A 330 2.85 -4.64 10.89
C LEU A 330 2.02 -3.58 10.17
N ILE A 331 2.50 -3.10 9.04
CA ILE A 331 1.71 -2.25 8.14
C ILE A 331 1.22 -3.05 6.95
N LEU A 332 -0.07 -2.92 6.65
CA LEU A 332 -0.68 -3.42 5.43
C LEU A 332 -0.99 -2.23 4.53
N THR A 333 -0.57 -2.28 3.28
CA THR A 333 -0.92 -1.25 2.29
C THR A 333 -1.12 -1.89 0.93
N GLY A 334 -2.22 -1.56 0.25
CA GLY A 334 -2.42 -1.93 -1.16
C GLY A 334 -1.62 -1.07 -2.13
N THR A 335 -1.26 0.14 -1.69
CA THR A 335 -0.67 1.14 -2.56
C THR A 335 0.79 1.35 -2.18
N PRO A 336 1.70 1.35 -3.16
CA PRO A 336 3.09 1.58 -2.86
C PRO A 336 3.32 3.00 -2.38
N VAL A 337 4.09 3.14 -1.31
CA VAL A 337 4.57 4.43 -0.77
C VAL A 337 5.75 4.93 -1.61
N GLN A 338 5.64 4.88 -2.95
CA GLN A 338 6.78 5.08 -3.85
C GLN A 338 6.91 6.52 -4.38
N ASN A 339 5.83 7.30 -4.33
CA ASN A 339 5.83 8.63 -4.96
C ASN A 339 6.30 9.75 -4.03
N ASP A 340 6.37 9.51 -2.72
CA ASP A 340 6.87 10.47 -1.74
C ASP A 340 7.85 9.75 -0.78
N LEU A 341 9.13 10.09 -0.92
CA LEU A 341 10.22 9.51 -0.13
C LEU A 341 10.13 9.92 1.35
N GLN A 342 9.56 11.08 1.65
CA GLN A 342 9.39 11.54 3.02
C GLN A 342 8.31 10.74 3.75
N GLU A 343 7.22 10.40 3.04
CA GLU A 343 6.20 9.47 3.56
C GLU A 343 6.76 8.07 3.76
N PHE A 344 7.61 7.60 2.83
CA PHE A 344 8.27 6.31 2.93
C PHE A 344 9.18 6.24 4.16
N TYR A 345 9.98 7.27 4.41
CA TYR A 345 10.78 7.38 5.63
C TYR A 345 9.91 7.32 6.89
N SER A 346 8.80 8.07 6.92
CA SER A 346 7.91 8.13 8.09
C SER A 346 7.29 6.77 8.42
N ILE A 347 6.90 6.00 7.40
CA ILE A 347 6.36 4.64 7.55
C ILE A 347 7.44 3.67 8.04
N ILE A 348 8.66 3.77 7.50
CA ILE A 348 9.77 2.91 7.93
C ILE A 348 10.19 3.22 9.37
N GLU A 349 10.30 4.49 9.73
CA GLU A 349 10.64 4.92 11.09
C GLU A 349 9.57 4.47 12.08
N PHE A 350 8.29 4.49 11.70
CA PHE A 350 7.22 3.94 12.51
C PHE A 350 7.35 2.43 12.72
N VAL A 351 7.72 1.67 11.69
CA VAL A 351 7.78 0.20 11.75
C VAL A 351 9.05 -0.29 12.43
N ASN A 352 10.21 0.27 12.06
CA ASN A 352 11.53 -0.09 12.54
C ASN A 352 12.35 1.19 12.83
N PRO A 353 12.18 1.80 14.01
CA PRO A 353 12.84 3.06 14.36
C PRO A 353 14.37 3.02 14.20
N GLY A 354 14.93 4.09 13.64
CA GLY A 354 16.36 4.31 13.48
C GLY A 354 17.06 3.45 12.43
N ILE A 355 16.33 2.72 11.56
CA ILE A 355 16.96 1.88 10.53
C ILE A 355 17.61 2.67 9.40
N LEU A 356 17.05 3.82 9.05
CA LEU A 356 17.58 4.72 8.02
C LEU A 356 18.33 5.93 8.61
N GLY A 357 18.60 5.92 9.93
CA GLY A 357 19.19 7.04 10.64
C GLY A 357 18.22 8.21 10.84
N THR A 358 18.76 9.40 11.10
CA THR A 358 17.97 10.61 11.34
C THR A 358 17.31 11.11 10.06
N SER A 359 16.17 11.81 10.18
CA SER A 359 15.46 12.38 9.03
C SER A 359 16.35 13.32 8.21
N ALA A 360 17.24 14.07 8.87
CA ALA A 360 18.20 14.94 8.18
C ALA A 360 19.21 14.15 7.35
N ALA A 361 19.76 13.07 7.91
CA ALA A 361 20.69 12.18 7.21
C ALA A 361 20.00 11.49 6.02
N TYR A 362 18.82 10.90 6.24
CA TYR A 362 18.01 10.29 5.18
C TYR A 362 17.78 11.25 4.01
N ARG A 363 17.39 12.49 4.31
CA ARG A 363 17.12 13.50 3.29
C ARG A 363 18.36 13.81 2.45
N LYS A 364 19.53 13.94 3.07
CA LYS A 364 20.78 14.26 2.38
C LYS A 364 21.39 13.10 1.61
N ILE A 365 21.27 11.89 2.15
CA ILE A 365 21.92 10.68 1.64
C ILE A 365 21.07 10.02 0.55
N TYR A 366 19.75 10.01 0.70
CA TYR A 366 18.83 9.31 -0.21
C TYR A 366 17.87 10.27 -0.93
N GLU A 367 17.07 11.04 -0.19
CA GLU A 367 15.96 11.81 -0.78
C GLU A 367 16.43 12.84 -1.82
N GLU A 368 17.34 13.74 -1.46
CA GLU A 368 17.82 14.80 -2.35
C GLU A 368 18.50 14.24 -3.62
N PRO A 369 19.45 13.28 -3.55
CA PRO A 369 20.03 12.68 -4.75
C PRO A 369 19.00 11.98 -5.65
N ILE A 370 18.07 11.22 -5.07
CA ILE A 370 17.03 10.52 -5.85
C ILE A 370 16.12 11.54 -6.54
N LEU A 371 15.69 12.60 -5.85
CA LEU A 371 14.83 13.62 -6.45
C LEU A 371 15.56 14.42 -7.53
N ARG A 372 16.85 14.71 -7.37
CA ARG A 372 17.65 15.39 -8.41
C ARG A 372 17.83 14.54 -9.65
N SER A 373 18.06 13.24 -9.51
CA SER A 373 18.19 12.31 -10.65
C SER A 373 16.93 12.20 -11.52
N ARG A 374 15.76 12.58 -10.97
CA ARG A 374 14.48 12.59 -11.68
C ARG A 374 14.20 13.89 -12.42
N GLN A 375 15.04 14.92 -12.24
CA GLN A 375 14.85 16.21 -12.92
C GLN A 375 15.32 16.13 -14.37
N PRO A 376 14.59 16.70 -15.34
CA PRO A 376 15.00 16.68 -16.75
C PRO A 376 16.36 17.34 -17.04
N THR A 377 16.84 18.20 -16.13
CA THR A 377 18.10 18.94 -16.25
C THR A 377 19.27 18.26 -15.53
N CYS A 378 19.12 17.02 -15.04
CA CYS A 378 20.16 16.36 -14.27
C CYS A 378 21.38 15.98 -15.13
N THR A 379 22.57 16.03 -14.53
CA THR A 379 23.79 15.48 -15.15
C THR A 379 23.80 13.95 -15.08
N GLU A 380 24.58 13.30 -15.96
CA GLU A 380 24.71 11.84 -15.97
C GLU A 380 25.29 11.30 -14.64
N GLU A 381 26.19 12.07 -14.02
CA GLU A 381 26.73 11.73 -12.71
C GLU A 381 25.64 11.74 -11.61
N GLU A 382 24.78 12.77 -11.61
CA GLU A 382 23.65 12.85 -10.68
C GLU A 382 22.60 11.77 -10.92
N ARG A 383 22.39 11.38 -12.19
CA ARG A 383 21.51 10.27 -12.56
C ARG A 383 22.01 8.96 -11.97
N CYS A 384 23.28 8.62 -12.22
CA CYS A 384 23.93 7.42 -11.70
C CYS A 384 23.91 7.37 -10.16
N ILE A 385 24.28 8.47 -9.50
CA ILE A 385 24.21 8.55 -8.03
C ILE A 385 22.78 8.33 -7.54
N GLY A 386 21.78 9.00 -8.11
CA GLY A 386 20.39 8.82 -7.67
C GLY A 386 19.86 7.41 -7.86
N GLU A 387 20.23 6.73 -8.96
CA GLU A 387 19.86 5.33 -9.22
C GLU A 387 20.49 4.37 -8.21
N GLU A 388 21.79 4.50 -7.94
CA GLU A 388 22.50 3.69 -6.93
C GLU A 388 21.92 3.91 -5.52
N ARG A 389 21.59 5.16 -5.17
CA ARG A 389 20.92 5.48 -3.88
C ARG A 389 19.53 4.89 -3.77
N ALA A 390 18.76 4.92 -4.85
CA ALA A 390 17.44 4.29 -4.87
C ALA A 390 17.58 2.77 -4.71
N ALA A 391 18.50 2.13 -5.43
CA ALA A 391 18.74 0.69 -5.37
C ALA A 391 19.16 0.25 -3.95
N GLU A 392 20.09 0.96 -3.32
CA GLU A 392 20.53 0.66 -1.95
C GLU A 392 19.39 0.86 -0.94
N LEU A 393 18.58 1.92 -1.08
CA LEU A 393 17.40 2.13 -0.23
C LEU A 393 16.38 0.98 -0.37
N PHE A 394 16.12 0.52 -1.60
CA PHE A 394 15.25 -0.64 -1.85
C PHE A 394 15.85 -1.93 -1.29
N ARG A 395 17.16 -2.13 -1.38
CA ARG A 395 17.84 -3.30 -0.81
C ARG A 395 17.69 -3.35 0.71
N LEU A 396 17.93 -2.24 1.41
CA LEU A 396 17.80 -2.15 2.87
C LEU A 396 16.36 -2.38 3.33
N THR A 397 15.40 -1.80 2.62
CA THR A 397 13.98 -1.85 3.01
C THR A 397 13.30 -3.14 2.58
N GLY A 398 13.82 -3.82 1.54
CA GLY A 398 13.33 -5.11 1.04
C GLY A 398 13.50 -6.26 2.03
N VAL A 399 14.35 -6.12 3.06
CA VAL A 399 14.49 -7.11 4.13
C VAL A 399 13.20 -7.25 4.95
N PHE A 400 12.44 -6.17 5.13
CA PHE A 400 11.23 -6.10 5.95
C PHE A 400 10.01 -5.51 5.20
N THR A 401 10.14 -5.31 3.89
CA THR A 401 9.03 -4.94 3.00
C THR A 401 8.82 -6.01 1.95
N LEU A 402 7.61 -6.56 1.87
CA LEU A 402 7.21 -7.50 0.82
C LEU A 402 6.17 -6.84 -0.07
N ARG A 403 6.45 -6.79 -1.38
CA ARG A 403 5.52 -6.29 -2.39
C ARG A 403 5.42 -7.29 -3.53
N ARG A 404 4.19 -7.59 -3.91
CA ARG A 404 3.85 -8.44 -5.05
C ARG A 404 2.74 -7.83 -5.86
N THR A 405 2.80 -8.03 -7.16
CA THR A 405 1.80 -7.57 -8.13
C THR A 405 0.72 -8.63 -8.31
N GLN A 406 -0.44 -8.22 -8.84
CA GLN A 406 -1.52 -9.14 -9.22
C GLN A 406 -1.09 -10.14 -10.30
N GLU A 407 0.02 -9.92 -11.00
CA GLU A 407 0.54 -10.85 -12.01
C GLU A 407 0.77 -12.26 -11.47
N ILE A 408 1.12 -12.39 -10.19
CA ILE A 408 1.36 -13.69 -9.54
C ILE A 408 0.10 -14.56 -9.50
N ILE A 409 -1.08 -13.93 -9.47
CA ILE A 409 -2.36 -14.64 -9.48
C ILE A 409 -2.93 -14.82 -10.89
N ASN A 410 -2.38 -14.16 -11.92
CA ASN A 410 -2.87 -14.29 -13.30
C ASN A 410 -2.85 -15.74 -13.80
N GLN A 411 -1.89 -16.55 -13.34
CA GLN A 411 -1.82 -17.99 -13.67
C GLN A 411 -3.04 -18.80 -13.17
N TYR A 412 -3.72 -18.31 -12.13
CA TYR A 412 -4.91 -18.94 -11.53
C TYR A 412 -6.22 -18.27 -11.97
N LEU A 413 -6.14 -17.17 -12.73
CA LEU A 413 -7.29 -16.42 -13.23
C LEU A 413 -7.55 -16.76 -14.70
N SER A 414 -8.81 -16.65 -15.12
CA SER A 414 -9.21 -16.75 -16.52
C SER A 414 -8.76 -15.51 -17.31
N GLU A 415 -8.48 -15.68 -18.61
CA GLU A 415 -8.14 -14.59 -19.52
C GLU A 415 -9.24 -13.51 -19.52
N ARG A 416 -8.83 -12.25 -19.45
CA ARG A 416 -9.73 -11.11 -19.35
C ARG A 416 -9.44 -10.07 -20.41
N ILE A 417 -10.51 -9.60 -21.04
CA ILE A 417 -10.47 -8.52 -22.04
C ILE A 417 -10.98 -7.24 -21.38
N GLU A 418 -10.16 -6.20 -21.40
CA GLU A 418 -10.47 -4.87 -20.91
C GLU A 418 -10.68 -3.91 -22.08
N TRP A 419 -11.75 -3.13 -22.01
CA TRP A 419 -12.08 -2.12 -23.01
C TRP A 419 -12.17 -0.74 -22.35
N THR A 420 -11.35 0.20 -22.81
CA THR A 420 -11.48 1.63 -22.49
C THR A 420 -12.21 2.31 -23.63
N VAL A 421 -13.45 2.73 -23.40
CA VAL A 421 -14.35 3.24 -24.44
C VAL A 421 -14.51 4.76 -24.35
N PHE A 422 -14.22 5.47 -25.44
CA PHE A 422 -14.43 6.91 -25.57
C PHE A 422 -15.79 7.18 -26.18
N CYS A 423 -16.69 7.74 -25.37
CA CYS A 423 -18.05 8.04 -25.79
C CYS A 423 -18.10 9.43 -26.48
N LYS A 424 -18.82 9.52 -27.60
CA LYS A 424 -19.07 10.80 -28.27
C LYS A 424 -19.95 11.70 -27.40
N PRO A 425 -19.54 12.94 -27.06
CA PRO A 425 -20.42 13.87 -26.35
C PRO A 425 -21.65 14.25 -27.20
N THR A 426 -22.77 14.51 -26.55
CA THR A 426 -23.99 14.99 -27.24
C THR A 426 -23.85 16.45 -27.65
N GLU A 427 -24.68 16.90 -28.59
CA GLU A 427 -24.69 18.30 -29.04
C GLU A 427 -24.97 19.27 -27.87
N LEU A 428 -25.85 18.89 -26.95
CA LEU A 428 -26.10 19.65 -25.73
C LEU A 428 -24.86 19.71 -24.83
N GLN A 429 -24.16 18.59 -24.64
CA GLN A 429 -22.91 18.57 -23.88
C GLN A 429 -21.83 19.46 -24.50
N LEU A 430 -21.65 19.42 -25.83
CA LEU A 430 -20.65 20.24 -26.54
C LEU A 430 -20.93 21.74 -26.39
N ARG A 431 -22.19 22.16 -26.60
CA ARG A 431 -22.59 23.57 -26.45
C ARG A 431 -22.38 24.06 -25.02
N LEU A 432 -22.84 23.29 -24.03
CA LEU A 432 -22.64 23.63 -22.61
C LEU A 432 -21.16 23.65 -22.22
N TYR A 433 -20.36 22.73 -22.77
CA TYR A 433 -18.92 22.66 -22.49
C TYR A 433 -18.20 23.90 -23.03
N GLY A 434 -18.51 24.31 -24.26
CA GLY A 434 -17.97 25.52 -24.87
C GLY A 434 -18.28 26.78 -24.07
N VAL A 435 -19.52 26.94 -23.61
CA VAL A 435 -19.92 28.09 -22.78
C VAL A 435 -19.28 28.03 -21.39
N LEU A 436 -19.22 26.87 -20.75
CA LEU A 436 -18.52 26.71 -19.47
C LEU A 436 -17.05 27.11 -19.58
N LEU A 437 -16.33 26.68 -20.62
CA LEU A 437 -14.94 27.08 -20.84
C LEU A 437 -14.77 28.61 -21.03
N ALA A 438 -15.80 29.28 -21.55
CA ALA A 438 -15.79 30.72 -21.74
C ALA A 438 -16.08 31.50 -20.45
N THR A 439 -16.58 30.85 -19.39
CA THR A 439 -16.86 31.52 -18.11
C THR A 439 -15.59 32.07 -17.46
N ARG A 440 -15.74 33.19 -16.76
CA ARG A 440 -14.63 33.89 -16.09
C ARG A 440 -13.85 32.99 -15.11
N PRO A 441 -14.48 32.15 -14.26
CA PRO A 441 -13.74 31.29 -13.33
C PRO A 441 -12.84 30.29 -14.06
N ILE A 442 -13.35 29.63 -15.11
CA ILE A 442 -12.58 28.62 -15.86
C ILE A 442 -11.46 29.29 -16.67
N ARG A 443 -11.75 30.41 -17.34
CA ARG A 443 -10.72 31.15 -18.09
C ARG A 443 -9.59 31.65 -17.19
N ALA A 444 -9.93 32.14 -15.99
CA ALA A 444 -8.92 32.53 -15.00
C ALA A 444 -8.08 31.35 -14.51
N CYS A 445 -8.68 30.16 -14.39
CA CYS A 445 -7.94 28.94 -14.07
C CYS A 445 -6.97 28.52 -15.17
N LEU A 446 -7.34 28.72 -16.45
CA LEU A 446 -6.53 28.34 -17.61
C LEU A 446 -5.40 29.32 -17.91
N SER A 447 -5.57 30.61 -17.63
CA SER A 447 -4.58 31.65 -17.93
C SER A 447 -3.47 31.78 -16.89
N GLY A 448 -3.51 31.03 -15.78
CA GLY A 448 -2.52 31.11 -14.71
C GLY A 448 -2.53 32.44 -13.94
N ALA A 449 -3.50 33.31 -14.21
CA ALA A 449 -3.64 34.59 -13.52
C ALA A 449 -4.03 34.35 -12.06
N ARG A 450 -3.24 34.88 -11.12
CA ARG A 450 -3.52 34.78 -9.68
C ARG A 450 -4.89 35.40 -9.37
N THR A 451 -5.86 34.56 -9.01
CA THR A 451 -7.19 34.99 -8.61
C THR A 451 -7.15 35.59 -7.20
N HIS A 452 -6.76 36.85 -7.08
CA HIS A 452 -6.80 37.60 -5.80
C HIS A 452 -8.22 37.89 -5.30
N THR A 453 -9.26 37.55 -6.06
CA THR A 453 -10.67 37.90 -5.79
C THR A 453 -11.49 36.80 -5.11
N TYR A 454 -10.97 35.58 -4.95
CA TYR A 454 -11.71 34.46 -4.35
C TYR A 454 -11.01 33.95 -3.09
N THR A 455 -11.76 33.79 -1.99
CA THR A 455 -11.30 33.27 -0.69
C THR A 455 -10.85 31.80 -0.76
N HIS A 456 -11.35 31.05 -1.74
CA HIS A 456 -10.94 29.68 -2.06
C HIS A 456 -10.58 29.56 -3.54
N SER A 457 -9.64 28.67 -3.86
CA SER A 457 -9.24 28.41 -5.24
C SER A 457 -10.40 27.80 -6.05
N PRO A 458 -10.84 28.42 -7.16
CA PRO A 458 -11.99 27.95 -7.94
C PRO A 458 -11.70 26.69 -8.78
N HIS A 459 -10.45 26.20 -8.82
CA HIS A 459 -10.03 25.07 -9.66
C HIS A 459 -10.88 23.81 -9.40
N LEU A 460 -11.13 23.47 -8.14
CA LEU A 460 -11.87 22.25 -7.78
C LEU A 460 -13.35 22.35 -8.18
N ALA A 461 -13.96 23.52 -8.00
CA ALA A 461 -15.34 23.77 -8.40
C ALA A 461 -15.50 23.68 -9.93
N CYS A 462 -14.57 24.28 -10.68
CA CYS A 462 -14.52 24.20 -12.14
C CYS A 462 -14.40 22.75 -12.64
N ILE A 463 -13.46 21.98 -12.08
CA ILE A 463 -13.29 20.55 -12.40
C ILE A 463 -14.58 19.78 -12.11
N ASN A 464 -15.23 20.06 -10.99
CA ASN A 464 -16.49 19.40 -10.62
C ASN A 464 -17.64 19.75 -11.56
N ALA A 465 -17.75 21.00 -12.01
CA ALA A 465 -18.77 21.42 -12.98
C ALA A 465 -18.59 20.70 -14.33
N LEU A 466 -17.36 20.67 -14.87
CA LEU A 466 -17.03 19.96 -16.10
C LEU A 466 -17.29 18.45 -15.97
N LYS A 467 -16.93 17.85 -14.83
CA LYS A 467 -17.23 16.45 -14.52
C LYS A 467 -18.72 16.14 -14.53
N LYS A 468 -19.54 16.99 -13.88
CA LYS A 468 -21.01 16.83 -13.86
C LYS A 468 -21.56 16.86 -15.28
N LEU A 469 -21.13 17.81 -16.10
CA LEU A 469 -21.56 17.93 -17.49
C LEU A 469 -21.18 16.69 -18.34
N CYS A 470 -19.95 16.20 -18.22
CA CYS A 470 -19.49 15.01 -18.94
C CYS A 470 -20.28 13.74 -18.56
N ASN A 471 -20.89 13.70 -17.37
CA ASN A 471 -21.73 12.59 -16.94
C ASN A 471 -23.17 12.76 -17.40
N HIS A 472 -23.77 13.91 -17.14
CA HIS A 472 -25.09 14.27 -17.65
C HIS A 472 -25.35 15.78 -17.51
N PRO A 473 -25.87 16.47 -18.54
CA PRO A 473 -26.23 17.90 -18.46
C PRO A 473 -27.13 18.26 -17.28
N GLY A 474 -28.13 17.42 -16.97
CA GLY A 474 -29.02 17.61 -15.82
C GLY A 474 -28.35 17.67 -14.45
N LEU A 475 -27.17 17.09 -14.26
CA LEU A 475 -26.42 17.25 -12.99
C LEU A 475 -25.88 18.68 -12.82
N LEU A 476 -25.48 19.29 -13.93
CA LEU A 476 -25.09 20.70 -13.96
C LEU A 476 -26.33 21.59 -13.79
N TYR A 477 -27.41 21.30 -14.52
CA TYR A 477 -28.68 22.04 -14.42
C TYR A 477 -29.19 22.14 -12.97
N ASN A 478 -29.23 21.02 -12.25
CA ASN A 478 -29.69 21.01 -10.86
C ASN A 478 -28.79 21.85 -9.94
N THR A 479 -27.47 21.81 -10.17
CA THR A 479 -26.51 22.60 -9.38
C THR A 479 -26.71 24.10 -9.57
N LEU A 480 -26.99 24.50 -10.81
CA LEU A 480 -27.22 25.90 -11.17
C LEU A 480 -28.61 26.40 -10.70
N GLN A 481 -29.65 25.56 -10.74
CA GLN A 481 -30.97 25.91 -10.20
C GLN A 481 -30.99 26.07 -8.67
N GLU A 482 -30.16 25.30 -7.95
CA GLU A 482 -30.08 25.36 -6.49
C GLU A 482 -29.42 26.66 -5.96
N LYS A 483 -29.04 27.62 -6.83
CA LYS A 483 -28.35 28.89 -6.52
C LYS A 483 -27.13 28.73 -5.59
N SER A 484 -26.55 27.53 -5.53
CA SER A 484 -25.46 27.24 -4.60
C SER A 484 -24.10 27.72 -5.11
N ASP A 485 -23.99 28.06 -6.40
CA ASP A 485 -22.78 28.57 -7.05
C ASP A 485 -23.16 29.75 -7.97
N GLU A 486 -23.18 30.98 -7.45
CA GLU A 486 -23.28 32.23 -8.24
C GLU A 486 -22.14 32.39 -9.27
N MET A 487 -21.19 31.45 -9.29
CA MET A 487 -19.99 31.46 -10.13
C MET A 487 -20.25 31.20 -11.62
N PHE A 488 -21.38 30.59 -12.00
CA PHE A 488 -21.62 30.07 -13.35
C PHE A 488 -22.98 30.49 -13.96
N GLU A 489 -23.59 31.59 -13.51
CA GLU A 489 -24.96 31.95 -13.92
C GLU A 489 -25.09 32.57 -15.33
N ASP A 490 -24.01 33.01 -15.96
CA ASP A 490 -24.08 33.73 -17.24
C ASP A 490 -24.55 32.82 -18.41
N GLY A 491 -25.82 32.91 -18.80
CA GLY A 491 -26.39 32.41 -20.06
C GLY A 491 -26.43 30.87 -20.24
N ILE A 492 -25.90 30.09 -19.30
CA ILE A 492 -25.85 28.62 -19.40
C ILE A 492 -27.26 28.01 -19.33
N MET A 493 -28.17 28.63 -18.59
CA MET A 493 -29.55 28.17 -18.44
C MET A 493 -30.36 28.22 -19.74
N GLU A 494 -30.07 29.18 -20.60
CA GLU A 494 -30.79 29.41 -21.87
C GLU A 494 -30.46 28.35 -22.94
N LEU A 495 -29.38 27.58 -22.73
CA LEU A 495 -28.96 26.53 -23.66
C LEU A 495 -29.70 25.20 -23.45
N PHE A 496 -30.42 25.06 -22.33
CA PHE A 496 -31.22 23.88 -22.06
C PHE A 496 -32.53 23.93 -22.87
N PRO A 497 -33.01 22.79 -23.42
CA PRO A 497 -34.27 22.73 -24.15
C PRO A 497 -35.47 23.25 -23.34
N GLU A 498 -36.45 23.85 -24.03
CA GLU A 498 -37.72 24.27 -23.42
C GLU A 498 -38.45 23.04 -22.85
N GLY A 499 -38.59 22.97 -21.52
CA GLY A 499 -39.15 21.81 -20.80
C GLY A 499 -38.13 20.98 -20.00
N TYR A 500 -36.84 21.37 -19.99
CA TYR A 500 -35.85 20.75 -19.12
C TYR A 500 -36.22 20.94 -17.64
N SER A 501 -36.37 19.85 -16.89
CA SER A 501 -36.85 19.91 -15.50
C SER A 501 -35.88 19.24 -14.52
N THR A 502 -35.91 19.70 -13.26
CA THR A 502 -35.02 19.20 -12.22
C THR A 502 -35.32 17.74 -11.87
N GLY A 503 -34.44 16.86 -12.33
CA GLY A 503 -34.50 15.42 -12.05
C GLY A 503 -35.28 14.58 -13.06
N ALA A 504 -35.72 15.15 -14.19
CA ALA A 504 -36.05 14.37 -15.38
C ALA A 504 -34.76 14.15 -16.19
N PHE A 505 -34.12 13.00 -16.00
CA PHE A 505 -32.92 12.63 -16.75
C PHE A 505 -33.33 11.97 -18.07
N SER A 506 -32.68 12.32 -19.18
CA SER A 506 -32.90 11.69 -20.48
C SER A 506 -31.62 11.01 -20.93
N THR A 507 -31.71 9.74 -21.35
CA THR A 507 -30.53 9.03 -21.88
C THR A 507 -29.92 9.73 -23.09
N ALA A 508 -30.74 10.43 -23.87
CA ALA A 508 -30.33 11.15 -25.08
C ALA A 508 -29.43 12.37 -24.80
N ASP A 509 -29.41 12.87 -23.56
CA ASP A 509 -28.63 14.06 -23.21
C ASP A 509 -27.16 13.75 -22.91
N SER A 510 -26.80 12.48 -22.68
CA SER A 510 -25.45 12.07 -22.30
C SER A 510 -24.89 10.98 -23.20
N GLY A 511 -23.73 11.24 -23.81
CA GLY A 511 -23.05 10.29 -24.67
C GLY A 511 -22.70 8.98 -23.95
N LYS A 512 -22.34 9.07 -22.66
CA LYS A 512 -22.08 7.89 -21.83
C LYS A 512 -23.35 7.06 -21.61
N LEU A 513 -24.49 7.71 -21.35
CA LEU A 513 -25.76 7.00 -21.16
C LEU A 513 -26.28 6.38 -22.47
N LEU A 514 -26.03 7.02 -23.61
CA LEU A 514 -26.33 6.43 -24.92
C LEU A 514 -25.56 5.12 -25.12
N VAL A 515 -24.24 5.14 -24.95
CA VAL A 515 -23.40 3.93 -25.02
C VAL A 515 -23.85 2.87 -24.02
N LEU A 516 -24.16 3.26 -22.78
CA LEU A 516 -24.66 2.32 -21.77
C LEU A 516 -26.01 1.71 -22.16
N THR A 517 -26.93 2.51 -22.71
CA THR A 517 -28.26 2.05 -23.15
C THR A 517 -28.13 1.06 -24.30
N ASP A 518 -27.26 1.35 -25.27
CA ASP A 518 -26.98 0.45 -26.39
C ASP A 518 -26.34 -0.86 -25.92
N LEU A 519 -25.37 -0.78 -24.99
CA LEU A 519 -24.76 -1.95 -24.37
C LEU A 519 -25.79 -2.81 -23.64
N LEU A 520 -26.66 -2.21 -22.83
CA LEU A 520 -27.73 -2.92 -22.12
C LEU A 520 -28.74 -3.55 -23.09
N SER A 521 -29.06 -2.87 -24.20
CA SER A 521 -29.93 -3.43 -25.23
C SER A 521 -29.26 -4.60 -25.95
N ALA A 522 -27.96 -4.51 -26.26
CA ALA A 522 -27.19 -5.59 -26.85
C ALA A 522 -27.13 -6.81 -25.93
N ILE A 523 -26.94 -6.58 -24.63
CA ILE A 523 -26.97 -7.61 -23.58
C ILE A 523 -28.28 -8.38 -23.62
N GLN A 524 -29.40 -7.67 -23.72
CA GLN A 524 -30.73 -8.28 -23.80
C GLN A 524 -30.91 -9.15 -25.05
N HIS A 525 -30.32 -8.77 -26.19
CA HIS A 525 -30.48 -9.45 -27.47
C HIS A 525 -29.53 -10.64 -27.67
N VAL A 526 -28.29 -10.57 -27.16
CA VAL A 526 -27.23 -11.54 -27.50
C VAL A 526 -27.17 -12.71 -26.51
N ASN A 527 -27.31 -12.50 -25.20
CA ASN A 527 -27.21 -13.59 -24.23
C ASN A 527 -27.97 -13.32 -22.92
N ARG A 528 -28.98 -14.17 -22.61
CA ARG A 528 -29.89 -14.00 -21.46
C ARG A 528 -29.37 -14.55 -20.12
N THR A 529 -28.19 -15.19 -20.12
CA THR A 529 -27.64 -15.90 -18.95
C THR A 529 -26.52 -15.15 -18.23
N ASP A 530 -25.99 -14.09 -18.84
CA ASP A 530 -24.86 -13.34 -18.28
C ASP A 530 -25.33 -12.39 -17.17
N ARG A 531 -24.56 -12.34 -16.07
CA ARG A 531 -24.80 -11.40 -14.95
C ARG A 531 -23.83 -10.23 -15.03
N TYR A 532 -24.37 -9.03 -14.88
CA TYR A 532 -23.66 -7.77 -15.07
C TYR A 532 -23.71 -6.92 -13.81
N HIS A 533 -22.58 -6.33 -13.45
CA HIS A 533 -22.50 -5.30 -12.43
C HIS A 533 -22.17 -3.95 -13.06
N ILE A 534 -22.91 -2.92 -12.64
CA ILE A 534 -22.65 -1.53 -13.03
C ILE A 534 -22.19 -0.79 -11.79
N TYR A 535 -20.97 -0.30 -11.82
CA TYR A 535 -20.42 0.56 -10.77
C TYR A 535 -20.58 2.01 -11.20
N ASN A 536 -21.12 2.85 -10.33
CA ASN A 536 -21.10 4.31 -10.49
C ASN A 536 -20.28 4.91 -9.35
N CYS A 537 -19.04 5.23 -9.65
CA CYS A 537 -18.21 5.99 -8.74
C CYS A 537 -18.83 7.40 -8.60
N CYS A 538 -19.00 7.94 -7.39
CA CYS A 538 -19.17 9.38 -7.20
C CYS A 538 -18.63 9.72 -5.81
N PRO A 539 -17.53 10.48 -5.68
CA PRO A 539 -16.89 10.71 -4.39
C PRO A 539 -17.77 11.56 -3.47
N THR A 540 -17.82 11.15 -2.19
CA THR A 540 -18.59 11.71 -1.08
C THR A 540 -18.26 13.17 -0.74
N SER A 541 -17.18 13.74 -1.28
CA SER A 541 -16.88 15.19 -1.13
C SER A 541 -17.92 16.10 -1.80
N LEU A 542 -18.84 15.54 -2.59
CA LEU A 542 -20.04 16.20 -3.12
C LEU A 542 -21.32 15.97 -2.28
N GLN A 543 -21.26 15.15 -1.22
CA GLN A 543 -22.41 14.77 -0.38
C GLN A 543 -22.47 15.48 0.99
N THR A 544 -21.45 16.25 1.37
CA THR A 544 -21.34 16.85 2.72
C THR A 544 -22.12 18.15 2.94
N SER A 545 -23.11 18.48 2.12
CA SER A 545 -24.03 19.56 2.46
C SER A 545 -25.46 19.27 2.04
N SER A 546 -26.31 19.07 3.04
CA SER A 546 -27.77 18.96 3.01
C SER A 546 -28.36 17.74 2.27
N TYR A 547 -29.39 17.16 2.88
CA TYR A 547 -30.15 15.96 2.50
C TYR A 547 -30.63 15.87 1.03
N LEU A 548 -30.47 16.94 0.23
CA LEU A 548 -30.90 17.08 -1.16
C LEU A 548 -29.82 16.74 -2.19
N LYS A 549 -28.51 16.84 -1.90
CA LYS A 549 -27.45 16.57 -2.89
C LYS A 549 -27.29 15.08 -3.26
N GLY A 550 -27.65 14.17 -2.35
CA GLY A 550 -27.76 12.73 -2.63
C GLY A 550 -29.00 12.34 -3.45
N PHE A 551 -29.98 13.24 -3.60
CA PHE A 551 -31.25 12.97 -4.26
C PHE A 551 -31.12 12.89 -5.78
N HIS A 552 -30.24 13.70 -6.39
CA HIS A 552 -30.06 13.74 -7.84
C HIS A 552 -29.29 12.55 -8.40
N ILE A 553 -28.27 12.07 -7.67
CA ILE A 553 -27.58 10.83 -7.99
C ILE A 553 -28.56 9.65 -7.83
N LYS A 554 -29.39 9.63 -6.78
CA LYS A 554 -30.47 8.65 -6.62
C LYS A 554 -31.48 8.67 -7.77
N LYS A 555 -31.83 9.83 -8.33
CA LYS A 555 -32.71 9.93 -9.51
C LYS A 555 -32.04 9.43 -10.80
N LEU A 556 -30.74 9.71 -11.01
CA LEU A 556 -29.97 9.13 -12.11
C LEU A 556 -29.90 7.59 -11.98
N LEU A 557 -29.71 7.10 -10.76
CA LEU A 557 -29.74 5.68 -10.44
C LEU A 557 -31.13 5.08 -10.60
N GLN A 558 -32.18 5.83 -10.25
CA GLN A 558 -33.57 5.43 -10.50
C GLN A 558 -33.85 5.37 -12.00
N LEU A 559 -33.33 6.29 -12.80
CA LEU A 559 -33.40 6.22 -14.27
C LEU A 559 -32.70 4.96 -14.79
N LEU A 560 -31.49 4.67 -14.32
CA LEU A 560 -30.77 3.45 -14.67
C LEU A 560 -31.56 2.19 -14.26
N THR A 561 -32.12 2.20 -13.05
CA THR A 561 -32.95 1.12 -12.51
C THR A 561 -34.24 0.96 -13.31
N ASN A 562 -34.89 2.05 -13.70
CA ASN A 562 -36.11 2.05 -14.52
C ASN A 562 -35.82 1.59 -15.95
N LEU A 563 -34.72 2.03 -16.58
CA LEU A 563 -34.28 1.54 -17.90
C LEU A 563 -34.04 0.03 -17.91
N ILE A 564 -33.60 -0.51 -16.77
CA ILE A 564 -33.38 -1.94 -16.58
C ILE A 564 -34.71 -2.67 -16.28
N ASN A 565 -35.60 -2.06 -15.48
CA ASN A 565 -36.87 -2.65 -15.04
C ASN A 565 -38.00 -2.56 -16.09
N GLU A 566 -38.09 -1.49 -16.89
CA GLU A 566 -39.11 -1.32 -17.95
C GLU A 566 -38.97 -2.36 -19.07
N LYS A 567 -37.82 -3.04 -19.17
CA LYS A 567 -37.58 -4.10 -20.15
C LYS A 567 -37.85 -5.50 -19.56
N GLU A 568 -39.00 -5.65 -18.90
CA GLU A 568 -39.52 -6.89 -18.31
C GLU A 568 -39.54 -8.05 -19.34
N ASN A 569 -38.55 -8.96 -19.30
CA ASN A 569 -38.72 -10.41 -19.59
C ASN A 569 -37.44 -11.26 -19.54
N VAL A 570 -36.41 -10.87 -18.77
CA VAL A 570 -35.22 -11.73 -18.60
C VAL A 570 -34.73 -11.63 -17.16
N PHE A 571 -34.30 -12.77 -16.58
CA PHE A 571 -33.63 -12.92 -15.28
C PHE A 571 -32.27 -12.19 -15.21
N VAL A 572 -32.16 -10.96 -15.72
CA VAL A 572 -31.00 -10.10 -15.55
C VAL A 572 -31.09 -9.49 -14.15
N ARG A 573 -30.46 -10.12 -13.16
CA ARG A 573 -30.16 -9.43 -11.90
C ARG A 573 -29.05 -8.42 -12.17
N VAL A 574 -29.41 -7.23 -12.67
CA VAL A 574 -28.50 -6.08 -12.57
C VAL A 574 -28.53 -5.61 -11.13
N ALA A 575 -27.51 -6.00 -10.37
CA ALA A 575 -27.29 -5.39 -9.08
C ALA A 575 -26.57 -4.05 -9.32
N ILE A 576 -27.30 -2.95 -9.24
CA ILE A 576 -26.72 -1.60 -9.22
C ILE A 576 -26.23 -1.37 -7.79
N TYR A 577 -24.92 -1.53 -7.58
CA TYR A 577 -24.30 -1.17 -6.31
C TYR A 577 -23.91 0.31 -6.35
N THR A 578 -24.59 1.11 -5.54
CA THR A 578 -24.27 2.51 -5.32
C THR A 578 -23.37 2.58 -4.11
N GLU A 579 -22.14 2.09 -4.24
CA GLU A 579 -21.24 2.03 -3.09
C GLU A 579 -20.47 3.35 -2.92
N GLU A 580 -20.48 3.84 -1.67
CA GLU A 580 -19.63 4.94 -1.22
C GLU A 580 -18.18 4.60 -1.56
N LEU A 581 -17.56 5.45 -2.39
CA LEU A 581 -16.16 5.31 -2.81
C LEU A 581 -15.13 5.36 -1.67
N THR A 582 -15.55 5.39 -0.40
CA THR A 582 -14.61 5.49 0.72
C THR A 582 -14.91 4.67 1.97
N THR A 583 -16.09 4.03 2.18
CA THR A 583 -16.34 3.51 3.56
C THR A 583 -17.47 2.50 3.81
N GLN A 584 -18.18 1.92 2.82
CA GLN A 584 -19.28 0.98 3.15
C GLN A 584 -19.32 -0.38 2.43
N SER A 585 -18.32 -0.78 1.64
CA SER A 585 -18.33 -2.12 0.97
C SER A 585 -18.01 -3.32 1.89
N GLY A 586 -18.18 -3.17 3.22
CA GLY A 586 -17.93 -4.22 4.22
C GLY A 586 -19.12 -5.14 4.51
N LYS A 587 -20.24 -5.03 3.78
CA LYS A 587 -21.34 -6.01 3.88
C LYS A 587 -21.07 -7.17 2.93
N ASN A 588 -20.96 -8.37 3.49
CA ASN A 588 -20.83 -9.66 2.80
C ASN A 588 -21.56 -9.68 1.45
N MET A 589 -20.81 -9.50 0.36
CA MET A 589 -21.29 -9.82 -0.98
C MET A 589 -21.35 -11.35 -1.03
N GLU A 590 -22.55 -11.92 -0.86
CA GLU A 590 -22.78 -13.33 -1.14
C GLU A 590 -22.22 -13.65 -2.54
N GLN A 591 -21.42 -14.70 -2.60
CA GLN A 591 -20.70 -15.17 -3.79
C GLN A 591 -21.69 -15.58 -4.89
N ILE A 592 -22.10 -14.63 -5.71
CA ILE A 592 -22.93 -14.86 -6.89
C ILE A 592 -21.98 -14.92 -8.10
N LYS A 593 -22.00 -16.01 -8.88
CA LYS A 593 -21.25 -16.18 -10.15
C LYS A 593 -21.49 -14.97 -11.09
N LEU A 594 -20.44 -14.30 -11.58
CA LEU A 594 -20.49 -13.08 -12.40
C LEU A 594 -19.83 -13.31 -13.75
N ASN A 595 -20.29 -12.65 -14.84
CA ASN A 595 -19.72 -12.80 -16.19
C ASN A 595 -19.12 -11.50 -16.77
N LYS A 596 -19.65 -10.30 -16.45
CA LYS A 596 -19.14 -9.01 -16.97
C LYS A 596 -19.32 -7.86 -15.96
N VAL A 597 -18.41 -6.87 -15.98
CA VAL A 597 -18.45 -5.67 -15.13
C VAL A 597 -18.33 -4.40 -15.99
N ILE A 598 -19.24 -3.46 -15.80
CA ILE A 598 -19.27 -2.17 -16.50
C ILE A 598 -18.99 -1.07 -15.46
N TYR A 599 -17.91 -0.33 -15.64
CA TYR A 599 -17.63 0.86 -14.84
C TYR A 599 -18.21 2.08 -15.54
N PHE A 600 -19.30 2.59 -15.02
CA PHE A 600 -19.83 3.88 -15.41
C PHE A 600 -19.13 4.92 -14.52
N ASN A 601 -18.37 5.85 -15.12
CA ASN A 601 -17.70 6.96 -14.43
C ASN A 601 -16.31 6.63 -13.83
N ILE A 602 -15.24 6.99 -14.55
CA ILE A 602 -13.84 6.89 -14.08
C ILE A 602 -13.45 8.23 -13.45
N PHE A 603 -13.20 8.25 -12.14
CA PHE A 603 -12.74 9.46 -11.44
C PHE A 603 -11.21 9.52 -11.42
N GLY A 604 -10.69 10.74 -11.54
CA GLY A 604 -9.26 11.08 -11.47
C GLY A 604 -8.58 10.87 -10.10
N PHE A 605 -8.94 9.85 -9.35
CA PHE A 605 -8.12 9.27 -8.28
C PHE A 605 -8.14 7.75 -8.46
N VAL A 606 -7.20 7.26 -9.26
CA VAL A 606 -6.95 5.83 -9.54
C VAL A 606 -6.87 5.00 -8.24
N LYS A 607 -6.41 5.63 -7.15
CA LYS A 607 -6.04 5.00 -5.89
C LYS A 607 -7.20 4.45 -5.05
N GLU A 608 -8.38 5.10 -5.04
CA GLU A 608 -9.56 4.62 -4.28
C GLU A 608 -10.33 3.53 -5.06
N ILE A 609 -10.20 3.49 -6.39
CA ILE A 609 -10.80 2.46 -7.26
C ILE A 609 -10.04 1.12 -7.13
N GLU A 610 -8.73 1.15 -6.88
CA GLU A 610 -7.92 -0.04 -6.55
C GLU A 610 -8.44 -0.75 -5.27
N GLU A 611 -9.06 -0.03 -4.32
CA GLU A 611 -9.49 -0.58 -3.03
C GLU A 611 -10.73 -1.47 -3.07
N ASP A 612 -11.69 -1.13 -3.91
CA ASP A 612 -12.95 -1.86 -4.04
C ASP A 612 -12.82 -3.03 -5.04
N THR A 613 -12.00 -2.87 -6.08
CA THR A 613 -11.73 -3.89 -7.10
C THR A 613 -10.95 -5.09 -6.56
N GLY A 614 -10.04 -4.89 -5.60
CA GLY A 614 -9.36 -5.98 -4.90
C GLY A 614 -10.29 -6.87 -4.07
N ARG A 615 -11.50 -6.42 -3.70
CA ARG A 615 -12.48 -7.19 -2.91
C ARG A 615 -13.32 -8.13 -3.77
N ALA A 616 -13.52 -7.80 -5.06
CA ALA A 616 -14.06 -8.75 -6.04
C ALA A 616 -13.09 -9.93 -6.31
N CYS A 617 -11.80 -9.73 -6.06
CA CYS A 617 -10.70 -10.71 -6.20
C CYS A 617 -10.45 -11.58 -4.96
N GLN A 618 -11.47 -11.88 -4.13
CA GLN A 618 -11.30 -12.90 -3.08
C GLN A 618 -11.48 -14.32 -3.64
N LEU A 619 -10.45 -15.16 -3.47
CA LEU A 619 -10.41 -16.52 -4.01
C LEU A 619 -11.35 -17.48 -3.24
N GLY A 620 -12.36 -17.99 -3.94
CA GLY A 620 -13.29 -19.07 -3.55
C GLY A 620 -14.16 -19.56 -4.72
N ARG A 621 -13.73 -19.31 -5.97
CA ARG A 621 -14.53 -19.51 -7.18
C ARG A 621 -14.25 -20.86 -7.84
N HIS A 622 -15.29 -21.69 -7.99
CA HIS A 622 -15.35 -22.67 -9.06
C HIS A 622 -16.04 -22.00 -10.27
N CYS A 623 -15.20 -21.68 -11.25
CA CYS A 623 -15.50 -21.24 -12.62
C CYS A 623 -16.17 -19.86 -12.81
N ASP A 624 -15.34 -19.02 -13.43
CA ASP A 624 -15.58 -17.95 -14.40
C ASP A 624 -15.87 -16.52 -13.93
N SER A 625 -15.00 -15.65 -14.45
CA SER A 625 -14.98 -14.19 -14.53
C SER A 625 -14.89 -13.38 -13.23
N THR A 626 -13.70 -12.82 -12.95
CA THR A 626 -13.61 -11.65 -12.05
C THR A 626 -12.59 -10.61 -12.43
N ALA A 627 -13.06 -9.36 -12.30
CA ALA A 627 -12.43 -8.08 -12.55
C ALA A 627 -11.22 -7.72 -11.68
N SER A 628 -10.25 -7.04 -12.29
CA SER A 628 -9.19 -6.18 -11.71
C SER A 628 -9.12 -4.82 -12.48
N PHE A 629 -8.26 -3.87 -12.11
CA PHE A 629 -7.94 -2.58 -12.79
C PHE A 629 -8.88 -1.38 -12.60
N PRO A 630 -8.35 -0.12 -12.60
CA PRO A 630 -7.14 0.37 -13.31
C PRO A 630 -6.00 0.90 -12.42
N GLN A 631 -4.77 0.66 -12.87
CA GLN A 631 -3.56 1.40 -12.48
C GLN A 631 -3.36 2.57 -13.45
N ARG A 632 -2.51 3.54 -13.13
CA ARG A 632 -2.25 4.73 -13.94
C ARG A 632 -1.60 4.33 -15.27
N VAL A 633 -2.40 4.13 -16.33
CA VAL A 633 -1.86 3.71 -17.64
C VAL A 633 -0.95 4.82 -18.16
N SER A 634 0.35 4.54 -18.20
CA SER A 634 1.33 5.42 -18.81
C SER A 634 1.08 5.52 -20.32
N MET A 635 1.46 6.63 -20.95
CA MET A 635 1.38 6.76 -22.40
C MET A 635 2.14 5.63 -23.12
N SER A 636 3.22 5.12 -22.51
CA SER A 636 3.95 3.94 -22.96
C SER A 636 3.10 2.67 -22.95
N GLU A 637 2.29 2.42 -21.91
CA GLU A 637 1.43 1.22 -21.86
C GLU A 637 0.24 1.32 -22.81
N LEU A 638 -0.37 2.51 -22.97
CA LEU A 638 -1.44 2.72 -23.96
C LEU A 638 -0.97 2.41 -25.39
N MET A 639 0.30 2.65 -25.71
CA MET A 639 0.88 2.32 -27.03
C MET A 639 0.97 0.81 -27.29
N HIS A 640 0.94 -0.03 -26.25
CA HIS A 640 0.96 -1.49 -26.39
C HIS A 640 -0.43 -2.12 -26.48
N TRP A 641 -1.49 -1.34 -26.26
CA TRP A 641 -2.87 -1.83 -26.34
C TRP A 641 -3.32 -1.88 -27.79
N ARG A 642 -4.36 -2.67 -28.08
CA ARG A 642 -5.00 -2.64 -29.42
C ARG A 642 -5.87 -1.40 -29.53
N HIS A 643 -5.76 -0.74 -30.67
CA HIS A 643 -6.35 0.58 -30.94
C HIS A 643 -7.47 0.43 -31.95
N PHE A 644 -8.66 0.92 -31.61
CA PHE A 644 -9.83 0.87 -32.48
C PHE A 644 -10.38 2.28 -32.70
N SER A 645 -10.35 2.74 -33.95
CA SER A 645 -11.06 3.96 -34.35
C SER A 645 -12.58 3.72 -34.41
N GLY A 646 -13.39 4.75 -34.25
CA GLY A 646 -14.84 4.70 -34.46
C GLY A 646 -15.24 4.35 -35.91
N ASP A 647 -14.30 4.44 -36.87
CA ASP A 647 -14.52 4.08 -38.28
C ASP A 647 -14.33 2.58 -38.58
N VAL A 648 -14.03 1.76 -37.56
CA VAL A 648 -13.83 0.32 -37.72
C VAL A 648 -15.15 -0.37 -38.06
N GLN A 649 -15.15 -1.27 -39.05
CA GLN A 649 -16.37 -1.94 -39.54
C GLN A 649 -17.07 -2.82 -38.48
N SER A 650 -16.31 -3.41 -37.54
CA SER A 650 -16.85 -4.20 -36.43
C SER A 650 -15.87 -4.34 -35.27
N TYR A 651 -16.36 -4.24 -34.02
CA TYR A 651 -15.59 -4.63 -32.82
C TYR A 651 -15.65 -6.14 -32.58
N ASP A 652 -14.58 -6.72 -32.02
CA ASP A 652 -14.52 -8.15 -31.63
C ASP A 652 -15.53 -8.50 -30.53
N ASP A 653 -15.86 -7.55 -29.64
CA ASP A 653 -16.91 -7.70 -28.65
C ASP A 653 -18.27 -7.32 -29.26
N ILE A 654 -19.16 -8.31 -29.36
CA ILE A 654 -20.50 -8.20 -29.97
C ILE A 654 -21.33 -7.09 -29.31
N TYR A 655 -21.18 -6.88 -28.00
CA TYR A 655 -21.94 -5.87 -27.26
C TYR A 655 -21.44 -4.46 -27.59
N LEU A 656 -20.12 -4.25 -27.65
CA LEU A 656 -19.55 -2.97 -28.08
C LEU A 656 -19.88 -2.64 -29.53
N ASN A 657 -19.98 -3.66 -30.39
CA ASN A 657 -20.38 -3.46 -31.77
C ASN A 657 -21.78 -2.87 -31.92
N HIS A 658 -22.70 -3.17 -31.00
CA HIS A 658 -24.03 -2.56 -30.97
C HIS A 658 -24.01 -1.08 -30.59
N ALA A 659 -23.05 -0.65 -29.75
CA ALA A 659 -22.91 0.74 -29.30
C ALA A 659 -21.99 1.59 -30.20
N ARG A 660 -21.48 1.02 -31.31
CA ARG A 660 -20.42 1.63 -32.15
C ARG A 660 -20.70 3.06 -32.60
N ASN A 661 -21.97 3.40 -32.90
CA ASN A 661 -22.34 4.71 -33.44
C ASN A 661 -22.11 5.84 -32.43
N ASN A 662 -22.05 5.51 -31.13
CA ASN A 662 -21.85 6.45 -30.03
C ASN A 662 -20.41 6.40 -29.46
N ILE A 663 -19.53 5.60 -30.06
CA ILE A 663 -18.12 5.42 -29.66
C ILE A 663 -17.22 6.12 -30.68
N THR A 664 -16.31 6.96 -30.21
CA THR A 664 -15.32 7.63 -31.08
C THR A 664 -14.03 6.84 -31.19
N TYR A 665 -13.65 6.16 -30.10
CA TYR A 665 -12.40 5.42 -30.01
C TYR A 665 -12.50 4.37 -28.91
N ALA A 666 -11.75 3.27 -29.02
CA ALA A 666 -11.60 2.31 -27.94
C ALA A 666 -10.20 1.74 -27.89
N PHE A 667 -9.70 1.51 -26.67
CA PHE A 667 -8.53 0.68 -26.45
C PHE A 667 -8.96 -0.69 -25.92
N GLN A 668 -8.30 -1.74 -26.39
CA GLN A 668 -8.47 -3.09 -25.87
C GLN A 668 -7.14 -3.59 -25.31
N SER A 669 -7.18 -4.09 -24.09
CA SER A 669 -6.09 -4.87 -23.50
C SER A 669 -6.58 -6.29 -23.21
N THR A 670 -5.73 -7.28 -23.46
CA THR A 670 -6.00 -8.65 -23.06
C THR A 670 -4.96 -9.04 -22.03
N THR A 671 -5.39 -9.34 -20.80
CA THR A 671 -4.52 -9.95 -19.80
C THR A 671 -4.53 -11.45 -20.07
N SER A 672 -3.66 -11.90 -20.97
CA SER A 672 -3.49 -13.31 -21.29
C SER A 672 -2.59 -14.02 -20.29
N LYS A 673 -2.73 -15.35 -20.22
CA LYS A 673 -1.74 -16.23 -19.60
C LYS A 673 -0.38 -15.90 -20.21
N SER A 674 0.63 -15.71 -19.35
CA SER A 674 2.03 -15.56 -19.72
C SER A 674 2.33 -16.32 -21.02
N GLN A 675 2.59 -15.58 -22.10
CA GLN A 675 3.31 -16.14 -23.22
C GLN A 675 4.67 -16.53 -22.66
N THR A 676 4.84 -17.81 -22.37
CA THR A 676 6.16 -18.41 -22.20
C THR A 676 6.85 -18.30 -23.56
N THR A 677 7.49 -17.16 -23.81
CA THR A 677 8.55 -17.11 -24.81
C THR A 677 9.68 -17.98 -24.28
N VAL A 678 9.91 -19.06 -25.02
CA VAL A 678 11.02 -20.03 -24.85
C VAL A 678 12.37 -19.34 -24.79
#